data_AF-A0A9E3VG23-F1
#
_entry.id   AF-A0A9E3VG23-F1
#
_cell.length_a   1.000
_cell.length_b   1.000
_cell.length_c   1.000
_cell.angle_alpha   90.00
_cell.angle_beta   90.00
_cell.angle_gamma   90.00
#
_symmetry.space_group_name_H-M   'P 1'
#
loop_
_entity.id
_entity.type
_entity.pdbx_description
1 polymer ?
#
loop_
_entity_poly.entity_id
_entity_poly.type
_entity_poly.pdbx_seq_one_letter_code
_entity_poly.pdbx_strand_id
1 'polypeptide(L)'
;MATHAWQFFRAGGSDQVALERGADLLALDQLDPKLWVALACPVQGLEIDARTLELMDTDGDGRLRVPEVIGAAQWMGGVLTSLDSVLRGGDLPLAAINEASPEGKAIAASAREILANLGKGAQGTISVADTMETSKVFAQTRFNGDGVVPVELLEGDVKALAELVVAHVGAVTDRSGKPGVAQAGVDRFFEDCAAYDAWYREGEASATALLPLGDATAAAVAATAAVRVKIDDFFARCRLAAFDPRSIAAVNRQEEEYLALAASDLSVTAQEVAGFPLARIEAWRTLPLTTHTTAAGVVEGLNPAWAEPMEAFRAHAVVPVLGAHVTALSEADWTKLKGTFAAHEAWAAKRPAPALEALGVTKVRALLAGTTKAGLAALIAQDRAKEPEMAAIAGVERLARYHRDFAQLLNNFVAFRDFYSRQRPAIFQVGTLFLDGRSCDLCVRVEDAGRHAALAGLAKSYLAYCDCRRGAETMTIAAAFTDGDSDNLMVGRNGVFYDRQGRDWDATITKVVENPISIRQAFWAPYKKLVRMIEEQVAKRAAAGEAAADAKLDATAAGTANVDKKAAETKKIDVGTVAALGVAFGAIGTLLATIVGYLVGLFTLPFWQLVLAVVGIVVLISTPSMVIAWLKLRQRNLGPILDANGWAVNGQVKLNVPFGASLTKVAALPANAGTSLAVKYPEPPTALPKLVMTLVGIAFVLSLLNHFGVISTLTGGRFGAEPATAARVESPTPGVP
;
A
#
# COMPACT_ATOMS: atom_id res chain seq x y z
N MET A 1 -23.62 -0.24 -39.94
CA MET A 1 -22.27 -0.72 -39.61
C MET A 1 -22.31 -2.23 -39.64
N ALA A 2 -21.40 -2.89 -40.35
CA ALA A 2 -21.34 -4.35 -40.34
C ALA A 2 -20.95 -4.82 -38.92
N THR A 3 -21.69 -5.77 -38.37
CA THR A 3 -21.42 -6.33 -37.04
C THR A 3 -20.10 -7.11 -37.07
N HIS A 4 -19.17 -6.82 -36.15
CA HIS A 4 -17.90 -7.55 -36.10
C HIS A 4 -18.12 -9.03 -35.73
N ALA A 5 -17.47 -9.93 -36.46
CA ALA A 5 -17.60 -11.37 -36.25
C ALA A 5 -16.52 -11.87 -35.26
N TRP A 6 -16.91 -12.03 -34.00
CA TRP A 6 -16.05 -12.50 -32.92
C TRP A 6 -15.82 -14.02 -32.93
N GLN A 7 -14.65 -14.44 -32.48
CA GLN A 7 -14.33 -15.84 -32.17
C GLN A 7 -14.09 -15.98 -30.67
N PHE A 8 -14.47 -17.13 -30.12
CA PHE A 8 -14.31 -17.43 -28.70
C PHE A 8 -13.69 -18.82 -28.50
N PHE A 9 -12.94 -18.96 -27.41
CA PHE A 9 -12.44 -20.25 -26.92
C PHE A 9 -12.89 -20.45 -25.47
N ARG A 10 -13.02 -21.72 -25.06
CA ARG A 10 -13.49 -22.05 -23.71
C ARG A 10 -12.31 -22.37 -22.78
N ALA A 11 -12.13 -21.55 -21.75
CA ALA A 11 -11.08 -21.73 -20.75
C ALA A 11 -11.54 -21.17 -19.40
N GLY A 12 -11.04 -21.73 -18.29
CA GLY A 12 -11.42 -21.24 -16.95
C GLY A 12 -12.88 -21.45 -16.56
N GLY A 13 -13.68 -22.13 -17.38
CA GLY A 13 -15.12 -22.27 -17.14
C GLY A 13 -15.95 -21.09 -17.65
N SER A 14 -15.38 -20.24 -18.51
CA SER A 14 -16.07 -19.22 -19.29
C SER A 14 -15.64 -19.29 -20.76
N ASP A 15 -16.40 -18.60 -21.62
CA ASP A 15 -16.04 -18.38 -23.02
C ASP A 15 -15.28 -17.05 -23.09
N GLN A 16 -14.05 -17.08 -23.61
CA GLN A 16 -13.14 -15.94 -23.70
C GLN A 16 -12.90 -15.59 -25.16
N VAL A 17 -12.78 -14.30 -25.47
CA VAL A 17 -12.58 -13.82 -26.84
C VAL A 17 -11.21 -14.25 -27.38
N ALA A 18 -11.16 -14.71 -28.63
CA ALA A 18 -9.93 -14.98 -29.36
C ALA A 18 -9.54 -13.75 -30.18
N LEU A 19 -8.45 -13.10 -29.79
CA LEU A 19 -7.90 -11.92 -30.48
C LEU A 19 -6.81 -12.39 -31.45
N GLU A 20 -7.20 -12.66 -32.70
CA GLU A 20 -6.30 -13.28 -33.68
C GLU A 20 -6.07 -12.41 -34.93
N ARG A 21 -6.85 -11.35 -35.11
CA ARG A 21 -6.76 -10.42 -36.23
C ARG A 21 -6.71 -8.97 -35.73
N GLY A 22 -6.04 -8.10 -36.46
CA GLY A 22 -6.00 -6.66 -36.16
C GLY A 22 -7.40 -6.03 -36.10
N ALA A 23 -8.34 -6.54 -36.89
CA ALA A 23 -9.75 -6.14 -36.83
C ALA A 23 -10.42 -6.44 -35.48
N ASP A 24 -10.01 -7.51 -34.78
CA ASP A 24 -10.53 -7.84 -33.44
C ASP A 24 -10.10 -6.77 -32.42
N LEU A 25 -8.91 -6.19 -32.59
CA LEU A 25 -8.38 -5.14 -31.71
C LEU A 25 -9.12 -3.81 -31.92
N LEU A 26 -9.42 -3.44 -33.17
CA LEU A 26 -10.16 -2.22 -33.48
C LEU A 26 -11.62 -2.28 -33.03
N ALA A 27 -12.21 -3.49 -32.99
CA ALA A 27 -13.59 -3.69 -32.60
C ALA A 27 -13.80 -3.87 -31.09
N LEU A 28 -12.76 -3.73 -30.25
CA LEU A 28 -12.86 -3.95 -28.79
C LEU A 28 -13.96 -3.11 -28.12
N ASP A 29 -14.31 -1.95 -28.68
CA ASP A 29 -15.41 -1.09 -28.24
C ASP A 29 -16.81 -1.71 -28.44
N GLN A 30 -16.93 -2.69 -29.35
CA GLN A 30 -18.15 -3.44 -29.62
C GLN A 30 -18.27 -4.71 -28.77
N LEU A 31 -17.22 -5.12 -28.05
CA LEU A 31 -17.24 -6.30 -27.20
C LEU A 31 -17.90 -5.96 -25.86
N ASP A 32 -18.98 -6.67 -25.48
CA ASP A 32 -19.63 -6.48 -24.18
C ASP A 32 -18.59 -6.60 -23.05
N PRO A 33 -18.42 -5.57 -22.18
CA PRO A 33 -17.49 -5.61 -21.05
C PRO A 33 -17.63 -6.86 -20.15
N LYS A 34 -18.82 -7.48 -20.09
CA LYS A 34 -19.06 -8.74 -19.36
C LYS A 34 -18.27 -9.93 -19.90
N LEU A 35 -17.80 -9.85 -21.14
CA LEU A 35 -16.99 -10.88 -21.81
C LEU A 35 -15.49 -10.66 -21.63
N TRP A 36 -15.07 -9.57 -20.99
CA TRP A 36 -13.69 -9.32 -20.61
C TRP A 36 -13.37 -10.08 -19.32
N VAL A 37 -12.24 -10.77 -19.28
CA VAL A 37 -11.83 -11.52 -18.09
C VAL A 37 -11.47 -10.59 -16.93
N ALA A 38 -10.80 -9.47 -17.22
CA ALA A 38 -10.55 -8.38 -16.28
C ALA A 38 -11.05 -7.05 -16.83
N LEU A 39 -11.54 -6.19 -15.94
CA LEU A 39 -11.99 -4.83 -16.24
C LEU A 39 -10.99 -3.76 -15.78
N ALA A 40 -10.07 -4.13 -14.89
CA ALA A 40 -8.97 -3.29 -14.46
C ALA A 40 -7.77 -4.13 -13.98
N CYS A 41 -6.57 -3.58 -14.11
CA CYS A 41 -5.33 -4.16 -13.59
C CYS A 41 -4.39 -3.04 -13.09
N PRO A 42 -3.48 -3.30 -12.14
CA PRO A 42 -2.49 -2.32 -11.71
C PRO A 42 -1.47 -2.03 -12.83
N VAL A 43 -0.89 -0.83 -12.83
CA VAL A 43 0.19 -0.46 -13.77
C VAL A 43 1.58 -0.90 -13.29
N GLN A 44 1.69 -1.37 -12.04
CA GLN A 44 2.93 -1.84 -11.44
C GLN A 44 2.82 -3.29 -10.95
N GLY A 45 3.96 -3.93 -10.71
CA GLY A 45 4.03 -5.28 -10.14
C GLY A 45 3.68 -6.41 -11.12
N LEU A 46 3.61 -6.11 -12.41
CA LEU A 46 3.36 -7.07 -13.49
C LEU A 46 4.63 -7.34 -14.31
N GLU A 47 4.72 -8.53 -14.88
CA GLU A 47 5.78 -9.00 -15.78
C GLU A 47 5.49 -8.57 -17.23
N ILE A 48 5.34 -7.25 -17.37
CA ILE A 48 5.25 -6.49 -18.61
C ILE A 48 5.91 -5.14 -18.32
N ASP A 49 6.34 -4.44 -19.37
CA ASP A 49 7.00 -3.15 -19.20
C ASP A 49 6.07 -2.13 -18.52
N ALA A 50 6.44 -1.71 -17.30
CA ALA A 50 5.65 -0.77 -16.50
C ALA A 50 5.44 0.55 -17.24
N ARG A 51 6.43 1.00 -18.02
CA ARG A 51 6.32 2.24 -18.80
C ARG A 51 5.24 2.15 -19.87
N THR A 52 5.02 0.97 -20.45
CA THR A 52 3.93 0.75 -21.40
C THR A 52 2.58 0.95 -20.73
N LEU A 53 2.40 0.40 -19.52
CA LEU A 53 1.15 0.54 -18.76
C LEU A 53 0.94 1.99 -18.31
N GLU A 54 1.98 2.68 -17.83
CA GLU A 54 1.93 4.11 -17.48
C GLU A 54 1.52 4.99 -18.67
N LEU A 55 2.00 4.69 -19.88
CA LEU A 55 1.62 5.45 -21.07
C LEU A 55 0.17 5.18 -21.52
N MET A 56 -0.41 4.05 -21.11
CA MET A 56 -1.82 3.73 -21.36
C MET A 56 -2.75 4.29 -20.27
N ASP A 57 -2.26 4.44 -19.04
CA ASP A 57 -2.95 5.08 -17.92
C ASP A 57 -3.05 6.59 -18.16
N THR A 58 -4.17 7.00 -18.77
CA THR A 58 -4.38 8.38 -19.21
C THR A 58 -4.88 9.30 -18.11
N ASP A 59 -5.48 8.75 -17.04
CA ASP A 59 -5.96 9.52 -15.90
C ASP A 59 -4.97 9.55 -14.71
N GLY A 60 -3.95 8.69 -14.74
CA GLY A 60 -2.87 8.64 -13.77
C GLY A 60 -3.30 8.07 -12.42
N ASP A 61 -4.40 7.28 -12.38
CA ASP A 61 -4.90 6.66 -11.15
C ASP A 61 -4.11 5.40 -10.72
N GLY A 62 -3.13 4.99 -11.53
CA GLY A 62 -2.28 3.82 -11.31
C GLY A 62 -2.96 2.50 -11.68
N ARG A 63 -4.10 2.53 -12.37
CA ARG A 63 -4.89 1.37 -12.77
C ARG A 63 -5.36 1.49 -14.19
N LEU A 64 -4.96 0.52 -15.01
CA LEU A 64 -5.42 0.43 -16.38
C LEU A 64 -6.84 -0.12 -16.45
N ARG A 65 -7.73 0.57 -17.18
CA ARG A 65 -9.16 0.21 -17.35
C ARG A 65 -9.55 0.00 -18.81
N VAL A 66 -10.73 -0.59 -19.02
CA VAL A 66 -11.29 -0.89 -20.35
C VAL A 66 -11.25 0.31 -21.33
N PRO A 67 -11.69 1.54 -20.96
CA PRO A 67 -11.69 2.66 -21.90
C PRO A 67 -10.30 3.02 -22.42
N GLU A 68 -9.27 2.87 -21.60
CA GLU A 68 -7.88 3.20 -21.93
C GLU A 68 -7.28 2.15 -22.87
N VAL A 69 -7.60 0.88 -22.64
CA VAL A 69 -7.24 -0.21 -23.55
C VAL A 69 -7.89 -0.02 -24.93
N ILE A 70 -9.17 0.35 -24.96
CA ILE A 70 -9.88 0.66 -26.21
C ILE A 70 -9.27 1.90 -26.89
N GLY A 71 -9.00 2.96 -26.12
CA GLY A 71 -8.38 4.18 -26.62
C GLY A 71 -7.01 3.92 -27.25
N ALA A 72 -6.19 3.07 -26.62
CA ALA A 72 -4.91 2.65 -27.18
C ALA A 72 -5.06 1.89 -28.51
N ALA A 73 -6.02 0.96 -28.60
CA ALA A 73 -6.31 0.24 -29.85
C ALA A 73 -6.77 1.19 -30.97
N GLN A 74 -7.68 2.12 -30.66
CA GLN A 74 -8.19 3.11 -31.61
C GLN A 74 -7.09 4.06 -32.08
N TRP A 75 -6.25 4.55 -31.16
CA TRP A 75 -5.11 5.39 -31.51
C TRP A 75 -4.13 4.67 -32.43
N MET A 76 -3.73 3.43 -32.09
CA MET A 76 -2.88 2.62 -32.97
C MET A 76 -3.53 2.42 -34.34
N GLY A 77 -4.84 2.24 -34.42
CA GLY A 77 -5.59 2.16 -35.68
C GLY A 77 -5.51 3.42 -36.55
N GLY A 78 -5.28 4.59 -35.95
CA GLY A 78 -5.07 5.85 -36.67
C GLY A 78 -3.64 6.05 -37.19
N VAL A 79 -2.65 5.45 -36.51
CA VAL A 79 -1.21 5.64 -36.83
C VAL A 79 -0.56 4.43 -37.49
N LEU A 80 -1.19 3.26 -37.52
CA LEU A 80 -0.75 2.06 -38.22
C LEU A 80 -1.64 1.76 -39.44
N THR A 81 -1.05 1.14 -40.45
CA THR A 81 -1.76 0.66 -41.65
C THR A 81 -2.64 -0.56 -41.36
N SER A 82 -2.21 -1.43 -40.44
CA SER A 82 -2.97 -2.54 -39.89
C SER A 82 -2.48 -2.88 -38.47
N LEU A 83 -3.41 -3.31 -37.60
CA LEU A 83 -3.07 -3.84 -36.27
C LEU A 83 -2.61 -5.31 -36.29
N ASP A 84 -2.61 -5.98 -37.45
CA ASP A 84 -2.08 -7.35 -37.57
C ASP A 84 -0.58 -7.43 -37.20
N SER A 85 0.17 -6.34 -37.38
CA SER A 85 1.57 -6.31 -36.95
C SER A 85 1.71 -6.32 -35.42
N VAL A 86 0.80 -5.66 -34.71
CA VAL A 86 0.78 -5.60 -33.23
C VAL A 86 0.58 -6.99 -32.62
N LEU A 87 -0.22 -7.85 -33.25
CA LEU A 87 -0.42 -9.23 -32.80
C LEU A 87 0.85 -10.09 -32.90
N ARG A 88 1.77 -9.76 -33.82
CA ARG A 88 3.08 -10.43 -33.92
C ARG A 88 4.03 -9.98 -32.80
N GLY A 89 3.83 -8.79 -32.24
CA GLY A 89 4.73 -8.20 -31.25
C GLY A 89 6.09 -7.81 -31.83
N GLY A 90 7.04 -7.51 -30.95
CA GLY A 90 8.42 -7.17 -31.31
C GLY A 90 8.61 -5.71 -31.75
N ASP A 91 9.75 -5.44 -32.38
CA ASP A 91 10.13 -4.10 -32.83
C ASP A 91 9.19 -3.57 -33.92
N LEU A 92 8.96 -2.25 -33.91
CA LEU A 92 8.00 -1.59 -34.79
C LEU A 92 8.56 -1.46 -36.21
N PRO A 93 7.93 -2.07 -37.24
CA PRO A 93 8.34 -1.87 -38.63
C PRO A 93 7.93 -0.47 -39.10
N LEU A 94 8.85 0.28 -39.70
CA LEU A 94 8.56 1.61 -40.26
C LEU A 94 7.47 1.54 -41.34
N ALA A 95 7.47 0.46 -42.13
CA ALA A 95 6.47 0.21 -43.17
C ALA A 95 5.06 -0.07 -42.62
N ALA A 96 4.93 -0.38 -41.32
CA ALA A 96 3.63 -0.56 -40.69
C ALA A 96 2.96 0.77 -40.34
N ILE A 97 3.71 1.87 -40.27
CA ILE A 97 3.22 3.20 -39.89
C ILE A 97 2.41 3.80 -41.05
N ASN A 98 1.25 4.35 -40.74
CA ASN A 98 0.35 4.99 -41.70
C ASN A 98 0.78 6.43 -41.99
N GLU A 99 1.56 6.65 -43.04
CA GLU A 99 1.98 8.00 -43.45
C GLU A 99 0.88 8.85 -44.11
N ALA A 100 -0.31 8.28 -44.33
CA ALA A 100 -1.46 9.06 -44.83
C ALA A 100 -2.12 9.91 -43.74
N SER A 101 -1.97 9.54 -42.45
CA SER A 101 -2.43 10.37 -41.34
C SER A 101 -1.36 11.42 -40.96
N PRO A 102 -1.74 12.65 -40.58
CA PRO A 102 -0.79 13.68 -40.18
C PRO A 102 0.13 13.23 -39.04
N GLU A 103 -0.44 12.55 -38.04
CA GLU A 103 0.28 12.02 -36.89
C GLU A 103 1.19 10.85 -37.28
N GLY A 104 0.70 9.88 -38.07
CA GLY A 104 1.51 8.76 -38.54
C GLY A 104 2.68 9.21 -39.41
N LYS A 105 2.51 10.25 -40.24
CA LYS A 105 3.59 10.88 -41.01
C LYS A 105 4.65 11.50 -40.09
N ALA A 106 4.25 12.20 -39.04
CA ALA A 106 5.18 12.79 -38.07
C ALA A 106 5.96 11.72 -37.31
N ILE A 107 5.28 10.65 -36.86
CA ILE A 107 5.90 9.50 -36.19
C ILE A 107 6.87 8.79 -37.14
N ALA A 108 6.49 8.53 -38.39
CA ALA A 108 7.39 7.89 -39.36
C ALA A 108 8.64 8.73 -39.66
N ALA A 109 8.48 10.05 -39.81
CA ALA A 109 9.60 10.96 -40.01
C ALA A 109 10.56 10.95 -38.81
N SER A 110 10.01 11.08 -37.60
CA SER A 110 10.79 11.05 -36.34
C SER A 110 11.49 9.70 -36.14
N ALA A 111 10.82 8.58 -36.43
CA ALA A 111 11.43 7.25 -36.34
C ALA A 111 12.63 7.08 -37.31
N ARG A 112 12.55 7.62 -38.53
CA ARG A 112 13.68 7.62 -39.47
C ARG A 112 14.83 8.48 -38.98
N GLU A 113 14.53 9.64 -38.41
CA GLU A 113 15.54 10.54 -37.84
C GLU A 113 16.26 9.91 -36.64
N ILE A 114 15.50 9.28 -35.73
CA ILE A 114 16.05 8.49 -34.61
C ILE A 114 17.04 7.44 -35.14
N LEU A 115 16.64 6.64 -36.13
CA LEU A 115 17.52 5.61 -36.69
C LEU A 115 18.72 6.20 -37.42
N ALA A 116 18.58 7.33 -38.10
CA ALA A 116 19.70 8.01 -38.74
C ALA A 116 20.73 8.50 -37.71
N ASN A 117 20.27 9.12 -36.62
CA ASN A 117 21.12 9.61 -35.53
C ASN A 117 21.85 8.48 -34.81
N LEU A 118 21.24 7.30 -34.70
CA LEU A 118 21.87 6.09 -34.14
C LEU A 118 22.77 5.34 -35.14
N GLY A 119 22.92 5.83 -36.37
CA GLY A 119 23.70 5.15 -37.42
C GLY A 119 23.05 3.86 -37.95
N LYS A 120 21.76 3.65 -37.70
CA LYS A 120 20.95 2.47 -38.07
C LYS A 120 20.03 2.71 -39.28
N GLY A 121 20.31 3.73 -40.10
CA GLY A 121 19.43 4.35 -41.11
C GLY A 121 18.85 3.50 -42.25
N ALA A 122 18.84 2.16 -42.14
CA ALA A 122 18.21 1.25 -43.10
C ALA A 122 17.61 -0.03 -42.47
N GLN A 123 17.57 -0.19 -41.14
CA GLN A 123 17.10 -1.46 -40.53
C GLN A 123 15.60 -1.74 -40.71
N GLY A 124 14.80 -0.75 -41.14
CA GLY A 124 13.38 -0.93 -41.45
C GLY A 124 12.47 -1.15 -40.23
N THR A 125 13.05 -1.35 -39.03
CA THR A 125 12.37 -1.46 -37.74
C THR A 125 13.00 -0.52 -36.72
N ILE A 126 12.23 -0.11 -35.71
CA ILE A 126 12.68 0.67 -34.57
C ILE A 126 12.29 -0.04 -33.27
N SER A 127 13.25 -0.22 -32.36
CA SER A 127 13.03 -0.85 -31.06
C SER A 127 12.72 0.19 -29.98
N VAL A 128 12.14 -0.27 -28.86
CA VAL A 128 11.95 0.57 -27.67
C VAL A 128 13.29 1.08 -27.11
N ALA A 129 14.36 0.29 -27.26
CA ALA A 129 15.70 0.70 -26.82
C ALA A 129 16.22 1.89 -27.64
N ASP A 130 16.01 1.89 -28.96
CA ASP A 130 16.41 2.99 -29.85
C ASP A 130 15.70 4.30 -29.48
N THR A 131 14.39 4.22 -29.16
CA THR A 131 13.62 5.39 -28.74
C THR A 131 14.11 5.92 -27.38
N MET A 132 14.42 5.03 -26.43
CA MET A 132 14.90 5.43 -25.10
C MET A 132 16.27 6.10 -25.13
N GLU A 133 17.20 5.58 -25.94
CA GLU A 133 18.52 6.16 -26.10
C GLU A 133 18.42 7.58 -26.67
N THR A 134 17.55 7.75 -27.67
CA THR A 134 17.35 9.05 -28.31
C THR A 134 16.63 10.03 -27.39
N SER A 135 15.57 9.62 -26.68
CA SER A 135 14.89 10.46 -25.68
C SER A 135 15.84 10.99 -24.61
N LYS A 136 16.82 10.19 -24.16
CA LYS A 136 17.86 10.64 -23.22
C LYS A 136 18.79 11.69 -23.82
N VAL A 137 19.20 11.52 -25.08
CA VAL A 137 20.06 12.49 -25.79
C VAL A 137 19.31 13.81 -25.98
N PHE A 138 18.05 13.77 -26.41
CA PHE A 138 17.23 14.97 -26.62
C PHE A 138 16.90 15.70 -25.32
N ALA A 139 16.61 14.98 -24.23
CA ALA A 139 16.39 15.58 -22.91
C ALA A 139 17.61 16.36 -22.38
N GLN A 140 18.82 16.05 -22.86
CA GLN A 140 20.05 16.76 -22.48
C GLN A 140 20.39 17.95 -23.38
N THR A 141 19.61 18.19 -24.45
CA THR A 141 19.84 19.33 -25.33
C THR A 141 19.45 20.64 -24.66
N ARG A 142 19.99 21.76 -25.15
CA ARG A 142 19.72 23.10 -24.61
C ARG A 142 18.24 23.49 -24.70
N PHE A 143 17.57 23.04 -25.75
CA PHE A 143 16.16 23.29 -26.01
C PHE A 143 15.47 21.96 -26.23
N ASN A 144 14.81 21.45 -25.18
CA ASN A 144 14.22 20.13 -25.15
C ASN A 144 12.70 20.16 -25.30
N GLY A 145 12.07 21.33 -25.52
CA GLY A 145 10.68 21.44 -25.93
C GLY A 145 9.64 21.14 -24.84
N ASP A 146 9.92 21.49 -23.58
CA ASP A 146 8.97 21.42 -22.47
C ASP A 146 8.49 22.81 -22.00
N GLY A 147 9.03 23.89 -22.58
CA GLY A 147 8.74 25.27 -22.22
C GLY A 147 9.37 25.71 -20.90
N VAL A 148 10.36 24.97 -20.40
CA VAL A 148 11.14 25.26 -19.20
C VAL A 148 12.59 25.43 -19.62
N VAL A 149 13.25 26.50 -19.17
CA VAL A 149 14.67 26.71 -19.47
C VAL A 149 15.49 26.58 -18.19
N PRO A 150 16.41 25.60 -18.08
CA PRO A 150 17.32 25.48 -16.96
C PRO A 150 18.14 26.75 -16.74
N VAL A 151 18.23 27.21 -15.48
CA VAL A 151 18.92 28.46 -15.13
C VAL A 151 20.42 28.42 -15.50
N GLU A 152 21.02 27.24 -15.43
CA GLU A 152 22.43 27.02 -15.80
C GLU A 152 22.75 27.23 -17.29
N LEU A 153 21.75 27.14 -18.18
CA LEU A 153 21.93 27.32 -19.63
C LEU A 153 21.75 28.79 -20.08
N LEU A 154 21.45 29.67 -19.12
CA LEU A 154 21.29 31.11 -19.31
C LEU A 154 22.59 31.83 -18.96
N GLU A 155 22.79 33.00 -19.55
CA GLU A 155 23.98 33.83 -19.34
C GLU A 155 23.57 35.29 -19.08
N GLY A 156 24.49 36.06 -18.47
CA GLY A 156 24.34 37.50 -18.26
C GLY A 156 23.09 37.90 -17.46
N ASP A 157 22.48 39.02 -17.83
CA ASP A 157 21.35 39.62 -17.11
C ASP A 157 20.10 38.73 -17.14
N VAL A 158 19.96 37.87 -18.16
CA VAL A 158 18.85 36.92 -18.29
C VAL A 158 18.97 35.80 -17.24
N LYS A 159 20.20 35.33 -16.96
CA LYS A 159 20.45 34.38 -15.89
C LYS A 159 20.12 34.98 -14.52
N ALA A 160 20.60 36.20 -14.26
CA ALA A 160 20.34 36.88 -13.00
C ALA A 160 18.82 37.09 -12.77
N LEU A 161 18.07 37.40 -13.82
CA LEU A 161 16.61 37.46 -13.75
C LEU A 161 15.99 36.08 -13.44
N ALA A 162 16.43 35.02 -14.11
CA ALA A 162 15.91 33.67 -13.88
C ALA A 162 16.18 33.19 -12.44
N GLU A 163 17.35 33.49 -11.86
CA GLU A 163 17.67 33.21 -10.45
C GLU A 163 16.72 33.94 -9.49
N LEU A 164 16.37 35.20 -9.78
CA LEU A 164 15.39 35.95 -8.99
C LEU A 164 13.98 35.35 -9.10
N VAL A 165 13.57 34.93 -10.30
CA VAL A 165 12.27 34.27 -10.51
C VAL A 165 12.20 32.96 -9.73
N VAL A 166 13.25 32.14 -9.79
CA VAL A 166 13.33 30.88 -9.02
C VAL A 166 13.30 31.14 -7.52
N ALA A 167 14.03 32.14 -7.04
CA ALA A 167 14.06 32.47 -5.61
C ALA A 167 12.70 32.98 -5.08
N HIS A 168 11.92 33.66 -5.92
CA HIS A 168 10.64 34.28 -5.53
C HIS A 168 9.43 33.36 -5.75
N VAL A 169 9.34 32.71 -6.92
CA VAL A 169 8.18 31.89 -7.33
C VAL A 169 8.43 30.39 -7.16
N GLY A 170 9.69 29.97 -7.13
CA GLY A 170 10.10 28.56 -7.12
C GLY A 170 10.54 28.06 -8.50
N ALA A 171 11.44 27.06 -8.50
CA ALA A 171 11.88 26.42 -9.73
C ALA A 171 10.84 25.43 -10.26
N VAL A 172 10.75 25.32 -11.58
CA VAL A 172 10.06 24.23 -12.27
C VAL A 172 11.12 23.23 -12.73
N THR A 173 10.85 21.93 -12.60
CA THR A 173 11.79 20.91 -13.06
C THR A 173 11.67 20.76 -14.57
N ASP A 174 12.77 20.99 -15.26
CA ASP A 174 12.93 20.77 -16.70
C ASP A 174 13.05 19.26 -17.01
N ARG A 175 12.79 18.86 -18.26
CA ARG A 175 12.89 17.46 -18.75
C ARG A 175 14.28 16.84 -18.57
N SER A 176 15.34 17.64 -18.47
CA SER A 176 16.69 17.18 -18.10
C SER A 176 16.85 16.83 -16.61
N GLY A 177 15.84 17.12 -15.78
CA GLY A 177 15.85 16.97 -14.32
C GLY A 177 16.42 18.18 -13.57
N LYS A 178 16.75 19.27 -14.27
CA LYS A 178 17.38 20.46 -13.69
C LYS A 178 16.34 21.54 -13.32
N PRO A 179 16.63 22.39 -12.32
CA PRO A 179 15.75 23.51 -11.99
C PRO A 179 15.80 24.57 -13.09
N GLY A 180 14.63 24.96 -13.58
CA GLY A 180 14.46 25.94 -14.62
C GLY A 180 13.29 26.88 -14.37
N VAL A 181 13.04 27.74 -15.35
CA VAL A 181 12.01 28.77 -15.30
C VAL A 181 11.05 28.57 -16.47
N ALA A 182 9.75 28.58 -16.15
CA ALA A 182 8.66 28.52 -17.13
C ALA A 182 7.99 29.90 -17.27
N GLN A 183 7.28 30.11 -18.39
CA GLN A 183 6.62 31.39 -18.69
C GLN A 183 5.68 31.86 -17.57
N ALA A 184 4.91 30.94 -16.98
CA ALA A 184 4.00 31.26 -15.87
C ALA A 184 4.74 31.81 -14.63
N GLY A 185 5.93 31.28 -14.32
CA GLY A 185 6.74 31.77 -13.21
C GLY A 185 7.29 33.17 -13.49
N VAL A 186 7.73 33.44 -14.72
CA VAL A 186 8.17 34.78 -15.14
C VAL A 186 7.01 35.77 -15.03
N ASP A 187 5.85 35.45 -15.58
CA ASP A 187 4.71 36.37 -15.54
C ASP A 187 4.25 36.64 -14.11
N ARG A 188 4.21 35.61 -13.25
CA ARG A 188 3.90 35.77 -11.84
C ARG A 188 4.87 36.69 -11.11
N PHE A 189 6.17 36.53 -11.33
CA PHE A 189 7.19 37.40 -10.73
C PHE A 189 7.02 38.87 -11.14
N PHE A 190 6.72 39.12 -12.42
CA PHE A 190 6.51 40.48 -12.92
C PHE A 190 5.18 41.09 -12.49
N GLU A 191 4.12 40.30 -12.31
CA GLU A 191 2.87 40.73 -11.68
C GLU A 191 3.12 41.18 -10.23
N ASP A 192 3.86 40.39 -9.45
CA ASP A 192 4.21 40.75 -8.07
C ASP A 192 5.10 42.00 -8.02
N CYS A 193 6.07 42.14 -8.94
CA CYS A 193 6.88 43.35 -9.09
C CYS A 193 6.04 44.60 -9.40
N ALA A 194 5.08 44.47 -10.32
CA ALA A 194 4.19 45.58 -10.68
C ALA A 194 3.27 45.97 -9.52
N ALA A 195 2.75 44.99 -8.77
CA ALA A 195 1.94 45.24 -7.58
C ALA A 195 2.76 45.95 -6.50
N TYR A 196 4.02 45.54 -6.27
CA TYR A 196 4.92 46.17 -5.32
C TYR A 196 5.26 47.62 -5.69
N ASP A 197 5.59 47.89 -6.96
CA ASP A 197 5.82 49.25 -7.45
C ASP A 197 4.57 50.13 -7.35
N ALA A 198 3.38 49.59 -7.65
CA ALA A 198 2.11 50.30 -7.50
C ALA A 198 1.82 50.68 -6.04
N TRP A 199 1.99 49.74 -5.11
CA TRP A 199 1.85 49.99 -3.67
C TRP A 199 2.86 51.04 -3.17
N TYR A 200 4.11 50.99 -3.66
CA TYR A 200 5.13 51.96 -3.29
C TYR A 200 4.81 53.37 -3.83
N ARG A 201 4.32 53.48 -5.07
CA ARG A 201 3.85 54.76 -5.65
C ARG A 201 2.65 55.34 -4.91
N GLU A 202 1.73 54.52 -4.40
CA GLU A 202 0.63 55.00 -3.54
C GLU A 202 1.18 55.70 -2.29
N GLY A 203 2.22 55.11 -1.69
CA GLY A 203 2.99 55.68 -0.58
C GLY A 203 3.62 57.03 -0.91
N GLU A 204 4.30 57.13 -2.07
CA GLU A 204 4.96 58.37 -2.53
C GLU A 204 3.93 59.47 -2.87
N ALA A 205 2.86 59.13 -3.58
CA ALA A 205 1.86 60.10 -4.05
C ALA A 205 1.01 60.69 -2.92
N SER A 206 0.76 59.90 -1.87
CA SER A 206 -0.01 60.31 -0.69
C SER A 206 0.87 60.51 0.54
N ALA A 207 2.15 60.83 0.35
CA ALA A 207 3.14 60.92 1.44
C ALA A 207 2.69 61.83 2.59
N THR A 208 2.02 62.95 2.31
CA THR A 208 1.52 63.87 3.36
C THR A 208 0.43 63.24 4.24
N ALA A 209 -0.37 62.32 3.71
CA ALA A 209 -1.44 61.64 4.45
C ALA A 209 -0.99 60.30 5.04
N LEU A 210 -0.06 59.60 4.38
CA LEU A 210 0.43 58.28 4.78
C LEU A 210 1.69 58.35 5.66
N LEU A 211 2.48 59.41 5.55
CA LEU A 211 3.71 59.63 6.31
C LEU A 211 3.62 60.95 7.10
N PRO A 212 2.69 61.06 8.08
CA PRO A 212 2.49 62.30 8.85
C PRO A 212 3.74 62.81 9.57
N LEU A 213 4.74 61.94 9.81
CA LEU A 213 6.03 62.27 10.43
C LEU A 213 7.21 62.02 9.47
N GLY A 214 6.99 61.92 8.16
CA GLY A 214 8.01 61.54 7.18
C GLY A 214 8.60 60.16 7.48
N ASP A 215 9.91 60.01 7.37
CA ASP A 215 10.64 58.75 7.62
C ASP A 215 10.45 58.21 9.05
N ALA A 216 10.13 59.08 10.01
CA ALA A 216 9.88 58.69 11.41
C ALA A 216 8.51 58.03 11.62
N THR A 217 7.60 58.09 10.63
CA THR A 217 6.24 57.55 10.73
C THR A 217 6.25 56.07 11.07
N ALA A 218 7.09 55.27 10.40
CA ALA A 218 7.14 53.82 10.63
C ALA A 218 7.53 53.47 12.07
N ALA A 219 8.53 54.17 12.63
CA ALA A 219 8.94 54.01 14.02
C ALA A 219 7.84 54.44 15.01
N ALA A 220 7.14 55.54 14.72
CA ALA A 220 6.02 56.01 15.52
C ALA A 220 4.85 55.03 15.54
N VAL A 221 4.51 54.43 14.39
CA VAL A 221 3.47 53.40 14.29
C VAL A 221 3.88 52.14 15.06
N ALA A 222 5.12 51.68 14.91
CA ALA A 222 5.62 50.51 15.64
C ALA A 222 5.59 50.74 17.16
N ALA A 223 6.05 51.90 17.64
CA ALA A 223 6.00 52.25 19.06
C ALA A 223 4.56 52.37 19.58
N THR A 224 3.65 52.93 18.78
CA THR A 224 2.21 53.01 19.11
C THR A 224 1.57 51.63 19.18
N ALA A 225 1.89 50.74 18.24
CA ALA A 225 1.37 49.37 18.22
C ALA A 225 1.84 48.57 19.45
N ALA A 226 3.10 48.74 19.88
CA ALA A 226 3.67 48.03 21.02
C ALA A 226 2.91 48.27 22.34
N VAL A 227 2.37 49.48 22.55
CA VAL A 227 1.65 49.85 23.79
C VAL A 227 0.13 49.88 23.64
N ARG A 228 -0.39 49.76 22.41
CA ARG A 228 -1.80 49.95 22.05
C ARG A 228 -2.77 49.19 22.95
N VAL A 229 -2.55 47.88 23.10
CA VAL A 229 -3.43 46.99 23.87
C VAL A 229 -3.54 47.43 25.33
N LYS A 230 -2.42 47.87 25.92
CA LYS A 230 -2.38 48.27 27.33
C LYS A 230 -2.97 49.66 27.56
N ILE A 231 -2.79 50.58 26.63
CA ILE A 231 -3.42 51.90 26.68
C ILE A 231 -4.95 51.76 26.51
N ASP A 232 -5.41 50.93 25.57
CA ASP A 232 -6.84 50.64 25.39
C ASP A 232 -7.45 49.95 26.64
N ASP A 233 -6.75 48.98 27.24
CA ASP A 233 -7.14 48.34 28.52
C ASP A 233 -7.22 49.35 29.67
N PHE A 234 -6.24 50.25 29.79
CA PHE A 234 -6.24 51.30 30.81
C PHE A 234 -7.49 52.18 30.72
N PHE A 235 -7.78 52.76 29.54
CA PHE A 235 -8.96 53.61 29.37
C PHE A 235 -10.27 52.82 29.52
N ALA A 236 -10.32 51.56 29.09
CA ALA A 236 -11.49 50.70 29.31
C ALA A 236 -11.78 50.49 30.80
N ARG A 237 -10.73 50.24 31.62
CA ARG A 237 -10.86 50.12 33.07
C ARG A 237 -11.25 51.45 33.73
N CYS A 238 -10.72 52.57 33.27
CA CYS A 238 -11.12 53.90 33.76
C CYS A 238 -12.61 54.19 33.48
N ARG A 239 -13.14 53.78 32.32
CA ARG A 239 -14.58 53.87 32.00
C ARG A 239 -15.42 52.95 32.89
N LEU A 240 -14.97 51.73 33.16
CA LEU A 240 -15.66 50.80 34.07
C LEU A 240 -15.70 51.36 35.51
N ALA A 241 -14.58 51.92 35.98
CA ALA A 241 -14.47 52.60 37.27
C ALA A 241 -15.39 53.82 37.39
N ALA A 242 -15.58 54.57 36.28
CA ALA A 242 -16.52 55.69 36.23
C ALA A 242 -17.99 55.24 36.20
N PHE A 243 -18.28 54.10 35.57
CA PHE A 243 -19.63 53.54 35.49
C PHE A 243 -20.11 52.97 36.83
N ASP A 244 -19.27 52.19 37.52
CA ASP A 244 -19.55 51.67 38.86
C ASP A 244 -18.32 51.81 39.76
N PRO A 245 -18.33 52.74 40.74
CA PRO A 245 -17.20 52.94 41.66
C PRO A 245 -16.81 51.69 42.46
N ARG A 246 -17.72 50.71 42.62
CA ARG A 246 -17.41 49.44 43.30
C ARG A 246 -16.38 48.60 42.54
N SER A 247 -16.23 48.83 41.23
CA SER A 247 -15.25 48.12 40.40
C SER A 247 -13.81 48.58 40.62
N ILE A 248 -13.57 49.75 41.23
CA ILE A 248 -12.23 50.38 41.37
C ILE A 248 -11.23 49.44 42.04
N ALA A 249 -11.66 48.74 43.10
CA ALA A 249 -10.80 47.77 43.80
C ALA A 249 -10.47 46.57 42.90
N ALA A 250 -11.44 46.04 42.17
CA ALA A 250 -11.25 44.88 41.29
C ALA A 250 -10.34 45.19 40.09
N VAL A 251 -10.43 46.40 39.52
CA VAL A 251 -9.66 46.77 38.32
C VAL A 251 -8.21 47.19 38.62
N ASN A 252 -7.89 47.51 39.87
CA ASN A 252 -6.54 47.84 40.35
C ASN A 252 -5.77 46.66 40.96
N ARG A 253 -6.31 45.44 40.91
CA ARG A 253 -5.80 44.21 41.57
C ARG A 253 -5.91 44.29 43.10
N GLN A 254 -6.04 43.13 43.75
CA GLN A 254 -6.15 43.04 45.22
C GLN A 254 -4.77 42.91 45.87
N GLU A 255 -4.67 43.21 47.16
CA GLU A 255 -3.42 43.19 47.93
C GLU A 255 -2.74 41.81 47.90
N GLU A 256 -3.53 40.74 47.88
CA GLU A 256 -3.05 39.36 47.84
C GLU A 256 -2.22 39.06 46.57
N GLU A 257 -2.52 39.73 45.45
CA GLU A 257 -1.77 39.56 44.19
C GLU A 257 -0.40 40.25 44.25
N TYR A 258 -0.27 41.33 45.02
CA TYR A 258 1.02 41.98 45.29
C TYR A 258 1.85 41.16 46.28
N LEU A 259 1.23 40.57 47.29
CA LEU A 259 1.90 39.68 48.25
C LEU A 259 2.42 38.40 47.59
N ALA A 260 1.65 37.84 46.64
CA ALA A 260 2.08 36.69 45.85
C ALA A 260 3.32 37.00 44.99
N LEU A 261 3.41 38.23 44.48
CA LEU A 261 4.56 38.68 43.69
C LEU A 261 5.79 38.98 44.55
N ALA A 262 5.59 39.59 45.73
CA ALA A 262 6.65 39.88 46.69
C ALA A 262 7.30 38.62 47.29
N ALA A 263 6.61 37.47 47.20
CA ALA A 263 7.16 36.16 47.55
C ALA A 263 8.10 35.57 46.46
N SER A 264 8.20 36.21 45.30
CA SER A 264 9.10 35.85 44.20
C SER A 264 10.21 36.89 44.03
N ASP A 265 11.35 36.50 43.43
CA ASP A 265 12.43 37.44 43.11
C ASP A 265 11.97 38.42 42.02
N LEU A 266 12.03 39.73 42.31
CA LEU A 266 11.69 40.78 41.34
C LEU A 266 12.88 41.06 40.41
N SER A 267 12.66 40.92 39.11
CA SER A 267 13.67 41.26 38.10
C SER A 267 13.81 42.77 37.91
N VAL A 268 14.98 43.21 37.40
CA VAL A 268 15.24 44.63 37.08
C VAL A 268 14.27 45.16 36.01
N THR A 269 13.76 44.28 35.14
CA THR A 269 12.77 44.59 34.10
C THR A 269 11.32 44.55 34.60
N ALA A 270 11.09 44.11 35.83
CA ALA A 270 9.77 44.01 36.48
C ALA A 270 8.72 43.26 35.63
N GLN A 271 9.12 42.26 34.84
CA GLN A 271 8.24 41.55 33.89
C GLN A 271 7.05 40.88 34.59
N GLU A 272 7.21 40.57 35.87
CA GLU A 272 6.22 39.93 36.73
C GLU A 272 5.00 40.83 36.99
N VAL A 273 5.15 42.17 36.83
CA VAL A 273 4.02 43.13 36.85
C VAL A 273 3.52 43.54 35.47
N ALA A 274 4.01 42.97 34.36
CA ALA A 274 3.58 43.37 33.01
C ALA A 274 2.06 43.19 32.78
N GLY A 275 1.43 42.23 33.47
CA GLY A 275 -0.01 41.98 33.45
C GLY A 275 -0.85 42.95 34.29
N PHE A 276 -0.22 43.84 35.07
CA PHE A 276 -0.92 44.83 35.90
C PHE A 276 -1.31 46.06 35.07
N PRO A 277 -2.26 46.90 35.53
CA PRO A 277 -2.59 48.15 34.84
C PRO A 277 -1.35 49.03 34.57
N LEU A 278 -1.38 49.82 33.49
CA LEU A 278 -0.26 50.72 33.15
C LEU A 278 -0.03 51.79 34.21
N ALA A 279 -1.11 52.29 34.80
CA ALA A 279 -1.10 53.20 35.93
C ALA A 279 -2.34 52.87 36.77
N ARG A 280 -2.40 53.42 37.98
CA ARG A 280 -3.55 53.23 38.87
C ARG A 280 -4.85 53.73 38.19
N ILE A 281 -5.87 52.89 38.18
CA ILE A 281 -7.16 53.14 37.56
C ILE A 281 -8.05 53.97 38.49
N GLU A 282 -8.57 55.08 37.96
CA GLU A 282 -9.57 55.93 38.61
C GLU A 282 -10.60 56.40 37.56
N ALA A 283 -11.76 56.87 38.02
CA ALA A 283 -12.81 57.36 37.12
C ALA A 283 -12.28 58.55 36.28
N TRP A 284 -12.38 58.44 34.95
CA TRP A 284 -11.97 59.48 33.99
C TRP A 284 -10.49 59.93 34.06
N ARG A 285 -9.59 59.07 34.55
CA ARG A 285 -8.17 59.40 34.72
C ARG A 285 -7.43 59.51 33.37
N THR A 286 -6.49 60.46 33.29
CA THR A 286 -5.47 60.53 32.23
C THR A 286 -4.32 59.56 32.52
N LEU A 287 -3.68 59.02 31.47
CA LEU A 287 -2.56 58.09 31.60
C LEU A 287 -1.25 58.87 31.75
N PRO A 288 -0.52 58.81 32.88
CA PRO A 288 0.81 59.40 32.97
C PRO A 288 1.77 58.75 31.97
N LEU A 289 2.57 59.55 31.26
CA LEU A 289 3.53 59.06 30.27
C LEU A 289 4.91 58.78 30.87
N THR A 290 5.19 59.35 32.05
CA THR A 290 6.41 59.11 32.83
C THR A 290 6.08 59.01 34.32
N THR A 291 6.92 58.30 35.06
CA THR A 291 6.87 58.28 36.53
C THR A 291 7.31 59.63 37.07
N HIS A 292 6.46 60.34 37.82
CA HIS A 292 6.83 61.59 38.47
C HIS A 292 6.16 61.76 39.83
N THR A 293 6.80 62.56 40.69
CA THR A 293 6.28 62.90 42.02
C THR A 293 5.63 64.27 41.97
N THR A 294 4.35 64.34 42.34
CA THR A 294 3.60 65.60 42.40
C THR A 294 4.08 66.48 43.55
N ALA A 295 3.78 67.78 43.51
CA ALA A 295 4.09 68.74 44.58
C ALA A 295 3.45 68.38 45.94
N ALA A 296 2.43 67.51 45.94
CA ALA A 296 1.77 66.96 47.13
C ALA A 296 2.44 65.68 47.67
N GLY A 297 3.58 65.26 47.10
CA GLY A 297 4.31 64.06 47.52
C GLY A 297 3.72 62.74 47.02
N VAL A 298 2.71 62.78 46.15
CA VAL A 298 2.10 61.58 45.56
C VAL A 298 2.90 61.16 44.33
N VAL A 299 3.35 59.90 44.31
CA VAL A 299 4.02 59.30 43.15
C VAL A 299 2.97 58.85 42.15
N GLU A 300 2.90 59.52 41.00
CA GLU A 300 2.12 59.06 39.85
C GLU A 300 3.00 58.13 39.02
N GLY A 301 2.92 56.84 39.33
CA GLY A 301 3.76 55.80 38.75
C GLY A 301 3.15 55.16 37.52
N LEU A 302 3.96 55.06 36.46
CA LEU A 302 3.77 54.10 35.39
C LEU A 302 4.28 52.72 35.86
N ASN A 303 3.64 51.66 35.39
CA ASN A 303 4.08 50.29 35.58
C ASN A 303 5.52 50.11 35.07
N PRO A 304 6.46 49.68 35.92
CA PRO A 304 7.88 49.61 35.56
C PRO A 304 8.17 48.67 34.37
N ALA A 305 7.38 47.60 34.19
CA ALA A 305 7.50 46.69 33.05
C ALA A 305 7.25 47.36 31.69
N TRP A 306 6.52 48.48 31.71
CA TRP A 306 6.11 49.22 30.52
C TRP A 306 6.85 50.56 30.39
N ALA A 307 7.80 50.87 31.27
CA ALA A 307 8.50 52.15 31.27
C ALA A 307 9.26 52.42 29.96
N GLU A 308 10.04 51.45 29.48
CA GLU A 308 10.78 51.57 28.23
C GLU A 308 9.87 51.62 26.98
N PRO A 309 8.89 50.70 26.80
CA PRO A 309 7.92 50.81 25.71
C PRO A 309 7.13 52.13 25.69
N MET A 310 6.74 52.62 26.87
CA MET A 310 6.01 53.90 26.99
C MET A 310 6.91 55.11 26.72
N GLU A 311 8.20 55.04 27.06
CA GLU A 311 9.16 56.07 26.70
C GLU A 311 9.41 56.09 25.18
N ALA A 312 9.55 54.93 24.54
CA ALA A 312 9.65 54.83 23.08
C ALA A 312 8.38 55.37 22.39
N PHE A 313 7.19 55.01 22.90
CA PHE A 313 5.92 55.56 22.43
C PHE A 313 5.85 57.09 22.63
N ARG A 314 6.29 57.59 23.79
CA ARG A 314 6.33 59.02 24.06
C ARG A 314 7.25 59.75 23.07
N ALA A 315 8.49 59.27 22.92
CA ALA A 315 9.50 59.88 22.08
C ALA A 315 9.14 59.85 20.59
N HIS A 316 8.61 58.73 20.09
CA HIS A 316 8.36 58.53 18.67
C HIS A 316 6.95 58.93 18.21
N ALA A 317 5.93 58.88 19.07
CA ALA A 317 4.54 59.14 18.67
C ALA A 317 3.91 60.33 19.40
N VAL A 318 4.05 60.43 20.73
CA VAL A 318 3.38 61.50 21.50
C VAL A 318 4.03 62.86 21.27
N VAL A 319 5.34 62.97 21.47
CA VAL A 319 6.06 64.24 21.34
C VAL A 319 5.94 64.82 19.92
N PRO A 320 6.08 64.03 18.84
CA PRO A 320 5.97 64.58 17.48
C PRO A 320 4.55 64.97 17.06
N VAL A 321 3.50 64.31 17.57
CA VAL A 321 2.10 64.54 17.13
C VAL A 321 1.32 65.47 18.06
N LEU A 322 1.54 65.36 19.37
CA LEU A 322 0.82 66.10 20.40
C LEU A 322 1.67 67.18 21.07
N GLY A 323 2.99 67.09 20.96
CA GLY A 323 3.95 68.07 21.49
C GLY A 323 4.55 67.67 22.83
N ALA A 324 5.75 68.19 23.11
CA ALA A 324 6.53 67.84 24.31
C ALA A 324 5.91 68.27 25.65
N HIS A 325 4.90 69.14 25.61
CA HIS A 325 4.19 69.62 26.81
C HIS A 325 3.17 68.61 27.36
N VAL A 326 2.83 67.57 26.58
CA VAL A 326 1.90 66.51 27.01
C VAL A 326 2.65 65.54 27.91
N THR A 327 2.36 65.60 29.22
CA THR A 327 2.96 64.72 30.25
C THR A 327 2.03 63.59 30.69
N ALA A 328 0.73 63.72 30.42
CA ALA A 328 -0.28 62.69 30.61
C ALA A 328 -1.23 62.65 29.39
N LEU A 329 -1.56 61.45 28.93
CA LEU A 329 -2.36 61.20 27.75
C LEU A 329 -3.86 61.11 28.13
N SER A 330 -4.70 61.91 27.48
CA SER A 330 -6.16 61.76 27.58
C SER A 330 -6.71 60.72 26.57
N GLU A 331 -7.94 60.28 26.78
CA GLU A 331 -8.60 59.36 25.83
C GLU A 331 -8.84 60.01 24.45
N ALA A 332 -9.04 61.34 24.43
CA ALA A 332 -9.14 62.12 23.20
C ALA A 332 -7.79 62.19 22.46
N ASP A 333 -6.70 62.41 23.20
CA ASP A 333 -5.33 62.39 22.65
C ASP A 333 -4.97 61.02 22.09
N TRP A 334 -5.35 59.95 22.80
CA TRP A 334 -5.16 58.59 22.33
C TRP A 334 -5.94 58.29 21.05
N THR A 335 -7.18 58.76 20.96
CA THR A 335 -8.00 58.65 19.75
C THR A 335 -7.38 59.42 18.59
N LYS A 336 -6.84 60.62 18.84
CA LYS A 336 -6.13 61.44 17.86
C LYS A 336 -4.87 60.75 17.34
N LEU A 337 -4.06 60.15 18.21
CA LEU A 337 -2.88 59.38 17.81
C LEU A 337 -3.26 58.18 16.93
N LYS A 338 -4.28 57.40 17.33
CA LYS A 338 -4.79 56.29 16.51
C LYS A 338 -5.28 56.78 15.13
N GLY A 339 -6.01 57.89 15.09
CA GLY A 339 -6.48 58.50 13.83
C GLY A 339 -5.34 59.00 12.94
N THR A 340 -4.28 59.56 13.53
CA THR A 340 -3.11 60.09 12.80
C THR A 340 -2.36 58.98 12.05
N PHE A 341 -2.24 57.80 12.63
CA PHE A 341 -1.51 56.68 12.04
C PHE A 341 -2.39 55.68 11.26
N ALA A 342 -3.72 55.78 11.35
CA ALA A 342 -4.65 54.83 10.73
C ALA A 342 -4.46 54.68 9.21
N ALA A 343 -4.19 55.78 8.49
CA ALA A 343 -3.98 55.75 7.05
C ALA A 343 -2.69 55.00 6.67
N HIS A 344 -1.60 55.21 7.43
CA HIS A 344 -0.36 54.46 7.28
C HIS A 344 -0.55 52.97 7.57
N GLU A 345 -1.24 52.63 8.66
CA GLU A 345 -1.52 51.23 9.04
C GLU A 345 -2.34 50.51 7.97
N ALA A 346 -3.37 51.16 7.43
CA ALA A 346 -4.20 50.60 6.36
C ALA A 346 -3.43 50.41 5.05
N TRP A 347 -2.53 51.34 4.69
CA TRP A 347 -1.67 51.22 3.51
C TRP A 347 -0.60 50.14 3.70
N ALA A 348 0.07 50.11 4.86
CA ALA A 348 1.09 49.10 5.17
C ALA A 348 0.50 47.68 5.21
N ALA A 349 -0.76 47.52 5.63
CA ALA A 349 -1.47 46.24 5.61
C ALA A 349 -1.76 45.72 4.18
N LYS A 350 -1.79 46.59 3.17
CA LYS A 350 -1.98 46.22 1.75
C LYS A 350 -0.67 45.85 1.05
N ARG A 351 0.47 45.81 1.77
CA ARG A 351 1.79 45.53 1.20
C ARG A 351 1.81 44.17 0.47
N PRO A 352 2.03 44.15 -0.85
CA PRO A 352 2.15 42.90 -1.59
C PRO A 352 3.57 42.32 -1.45
N ALA A 353 3.66 40.99 -1.52
CA ALA A 353 4.90 40.24 -1.75
C ALA A 353 6.13 40.74 -0.92
N PRO A 354 6.15 40.53 0.41
CA PRO A 354 7.22 41.04 1.29
C PRO A 354 8.63 40.56 0.92
N ALA A 355 8.75 39.45 0.19
CA ALA A 355 10.03 38.94 -0.32
C ALA A 355 10.73 39.90 -1.29
N LEU A 356 9.99 40.75 -2.01
CA LEU A 356 10.55 41.74 -2.94
C LEU A 356 11.18 42.95 -2.23
N GLU A 357 10.95 43.12 -0.93
CA GLU A 357 11.52 44.22 -0.14
C GLU A 357 13.04 44.12 -0.04
N ALA A 358 13.59 42.90 0.02
CA ALA A 358 15.03 42.65 -0.03
C ALA A 358 15.68 43.06 -1.36
N LEU A 359 14.90 43.11 -2.45
CA LEU A 359 15.37 43.55 -3.76
C LEU A 359 15.40 45.08 -3.88
N GLY A 360 14.50 45.76 -3.16
CA GLY A 360 14.35 47.21 -3.12
C GLY A 360 13.63 47.80 -4.34
N VAL A 361 12.87 48.87 -4.12
CA VAL A 361 12.01 49.51 -5.14
C VAL A 361 12.79 49.97 -6.38
N THR A 362 14.02 50.47 -6.20
CA THR A 362 14.85 50.95 -7.32
C THR A 362 15.15 49.83 -8.31
N LYS A 363 15.48 48.63 -7.80
CA LYS A 363 15.79 47.47 -8.63
C LYS A 363 14.52 46.87 -9.24
N VAL A 364 13.41 46.84 -8.51
CA VAL A 364 12.10 46.44 -9.06
C VAL A 364 11.69 47.35 -10.24
N ARG A 365 11.81 48.66 -10.09
CA ARG A 365 11.53 49.64 -11.17
C ARG A 365 12.45 49.43 -12.38
N ALA A 366 13.74 49.19 -12.14
CA ALA A 366 14.69 48.90 -13.22
C ALA A 366 14.35 47.60 -13.97
N LEU A 367 13.90 46.55 -13.26
CA LEU A 367 13.45 45.30 -13.89
C LEU A 367 12.16 45.50 -14.71
N LEU A 368 11.19 46.26 -14.19
CA LEU A 368 9.94 46.57 -14.91
C LEU A 368 10.17 47.40 -16.18
N ALA A 369 11.17 48.29 -16.19
CA ALA A 369 11.50 49.13 -17.34
C ALA A 369 12.47 48.46 -18.33
N GLY A 370 13.15 47.38 -17.92
CA GLY A 370 14.14 46.67 -18.73
C GLY A 370 13.55 45.75 -19.79
N THR A 371 14.41 45.26 -20.70
CA THR A 371 14.05 44.32 -21.78
C THR A 371 14.35 42.86 -21.43
N THR A 372 14.96 42.59 -20.26
CA THR A 372 15.35 41.25 -19.80
C THR A 372 14.16 40.29 -19.68
N LYS A 373 12.95 40.80 -19.35
CA LYS A 373 11.71 40.00 -19.40
C LYS A 373 11.49 39.39 -20.79
N ALA A 374 11.59 40.21 -21.83
CA ALA A 374 11.38 39.79 -23.21
C ALA A 374 12.48 38.82 -23.67
N GLY A 375 13.74 39.04 -23.25
CA GLY A 375 14.85 38.13 -23.53
C GLY A 375 14.63 36.73 -22.94
N LEU A 376 14.22 36.64 -21.67
CA LEU A 376 13.90 35.35 -21.03
C LEU A 376 12.68 34.68 -21.68
N ALA A 377 11.61 35.44 -21.96
CA ALA A 377 10.42 34.93 -22.63
C ALA A 377 10.72 34.40 -24.05
N ALA A 378 11.64 35.05 -24.79
CA ALA A 378 12.05 34.59 -26.11
C ALA A 378 12.79 33.25 -26.05
N LEU A 379 13.64 33.02 -25.05
CA LEU A 379 14.31 31.73 -24.86
C LEU A 379 13.33 30.62 -24.48
N ILE A 380 12.34 30.92 -23.63
CA ILE A 380 11.26 29.98 -23.29
C ILE A 380 10.40 29.66 -24.52
N ALA A 381 10.11 30.66 -25.36
CA ALA A 381 9.39 30.45 -26.62
C ALA A 381 10.20 29.64 -27.64
N GLN A 382 11.52 29.86 -27.70
CA GLN A 382 12.43 29.10 -28.54
C GLN A 382 12.50 27.64 -28.10
N ASP A 383 12.51 27.38 -26.79
CA ASP A 383 12.39 26.02 -26.27
C ASP A 383 11.06 25.38 -26.70
N ARG A 384 9.93 26.04 -26.39
CA ARG A 384 8.59 25.54 -26.71
C ARG A 384 8.39 25.27 -28.22
N ALA A 385 9.09 25.98 -29.10
CA ALA A 385 9.03 25.71 -30.55
C ALA A 385 9.50 24.29 -30.93
N LYS A 386 10.25 23.61 -30.05
CA LYS A 386 10.69 22.22 -30.20
C LYS A 386 9.71 21.17 -29.68
N GLU A 387 8.60 21.60 -29.08
CA GLU A 387 7.54 20.72 -28.59
C GLU A 387 7.02 19.73 -29.66
N PRO A 388 6.77 20.11 -30.93
CA PRO A 388 6.26 19.18 -31.94
C PRO A 388 7.26 18.05 -32.29
N GLU A 389 8.56 18.37 -32.34
CA GLU A 389 9.63 17.39 -32.60
C GLU A 389 9.67 16.36 -31.45
N MET A 390 9.53 16.83 -30.21
CA MET A 390 9.54 15.98 -29.01
C MET A 390 8.27 15.16 -28.84
N ALA A 391 7.12 15.74 -29.17
CA ALA A 391 5.86 15.01 -29.21
C ALA A 391 5.91 13.87 -30.22
N ALA A 392 6.57 14.07 -31.38
CA ALA A 392 6.80 13.01 -32.35
C ALA A 392 7.70 11.90 -31.77
N ILE A 393 8.80 12.24 -31.10
CA ILE A 393 9.69 11.24 -30.44
C ILE A 393 8.91 10.43 -29.39
N ALA A 394 8.14 11.11 -28.54
CA ALA A 394 7.28 10.45 -27.54
C ALA A 394 6.21 9.56 -28.21
N GLY A 395 5.66 9.99 -29.35
CA GLY A 395 4.75 9.20 -30.17
C GLY A 395 5.39 7.93 -30.73
N VAL A 396 6.65 8.01 -31.18
CA VAL A 396 7.43 6.85 -31.64
C VAL A 396 7.69 5.88 -30.47
N GLU A 397 8.11 6.38 -29.31
CA GLU A 397 8.29 5.55 -28.11
C GLU A 397 6.99 4.84 -27.73
N ARG A 398 5.88 5.58 -27.65
CA ARG A 398 4.55 5.03 -27.35
C ARG A 398 4.17 3.94 -28.33
N LEU A 399 4.32 4.20 -29.63
CA LEU A 399 3.95 3.24 -30.67
C LEU A 399 4.84 2.00 -30.64
N ALA A 400 6.15 2.15 -30.43
CA ALA A 400 7.08 1.03 -30.32
C ALA A 400 6.77 0.13 -29.12
N ARG A 401 6.46 0.72 -27.96
CA ARG A 401 6.04 -0.01 -26.76
C ARG A 401 4.71 -0.73 -26.97
N TYR A 402 3.71 -0.04 -27.50
CA TYR A 402 2.41 -0.66 -27.75
C TYR A 402 2.51 -1.78 -28.78
N HIS A 403 3.27 -1.59 -29.86
CA HIS A 403 3.51 -2.64 -30.86
C HIS A 403 4.11 -3.90 -30.24
N ARG A 404 5.08 -3.74 -29.31
CA ARG A 404 5.73 -4.87 -28.63
C ARG A 404 4.82 -5.59 -27.63
N ASP A 405 4.08 -4.82 -26.83
CA ASP A 405 3.50 -5.31 -25.57
C ASP A 405 1.97 -5.44 -25.59
N PHE A 406 1.26 -4.74 -26.48
CA PHE A 406 -0.20 -4.62 -26.40
C PHE A 406 -0.89 -5.97 -26.59
N ALA A 407 -0.46 -6.79 -27.56
CA ALA A 407 -1.00 -8.13 -27.73
C ALA A 407 -0.74 -9.03 -26.49
N GLN A 408 0.40 -8.84 -25.83
CA GLN A 408 0.72 -9.51 -24.57
C GLN A 408 -0.24 -9.09 -23.45
N LEU A 409 -0.48 -7.78 -23.31
CA LEU A 409 -1.44 -7.25 -22.34
C LEU A 409 -2.84 -7.81 -22.58
N LEU A 410 -3.35 -7.75 -23.82
CA LEU A 410 -4.71 -8.19 -24.12
C LEU A 410 -4.93 -9.69 -23.85
N ASN A 411 -3.93 -10.53 -24.13
CA ASN A 411 -3.93 -11.96 -23.83
C ASN A 411 -3.75 -12.30 -22.33
N ASN A 412 -3.66 -11.28 -21.47
CA ASN A 412 -3.69 -11.38 -20.01
C ASN A 412 -4.68 -10.44 -19.33
N PHE A 413 -5.52 -9.73 -20.09
CA PHE A 413 -6.46 -8.74 -19.56
C PHE A 413 -7.87 -8.99 -20.11
N VAL A 414 -8.02 -8.90 -21.44
CA VAL A 414 -9.29 -9.17 -22.13
C VAL A 414 -9.61 -10.66 -22.08
N ALA A 415 -8.61 -11.48 -22.39
CA ALA A 415 -8.62 -12.93 -22.25
C ALA A 415 -7.39 -13.35 -21.45
N PHE A 416 -7.46 -14.46 -20.71
CA PHE A 416 -6.28 -15.03 -20.02
C PHE A 416 -5.68 -16.16 -20.86
N ARG A 417 -5.51 -15.92 -22.17
CA ARG A 417 -5.02 -16.91 -23.14
C ARG A 417 -3.65 -17.44 -22.74
N ASP A 418 -2.75 -16.56 -22.31
CA ASP A 418 -1.38 -16.95 -21.95
C ASP A 418 -1.37 -17.87 -20.73
N PHE A 419 -2.13 -17.50 -19.70
CA PHE A 419 -2.29 -18.30 -18.48
C PHE A 419 -2.80 -19.72 -18.77
N TYR A 420 -3.87 -19.83 -19.56
CA TYR A 420 -4.52 -21.12 -19.83
C TYR A 420 -3.83 -21.97 -20.90
N SER A 421 -3.24 -21.35 -21.92
CA SER A 421 -2.54 -22.06 -23.00
C SER A 421 -1.17 -22.59 -22.57
N ARG A 422 -0.56 -21.98 -21.54
CA ARG A 422 0.77 -22.33 -21.02
C ARG A 422 1.90 -22.18 -22.06
N GLN A 423 1.65 -21.57 -23.22
CA GLN A 423 2.68 -21.30 -24.23
C GLN A 423 3.68 -20.25 -23.74
N ARG A 424 3.19 -19.30 -22.95
CA ARG A 424 3.96 -18.24 -22.29
C ARG A 424 3.35 -17.95 -20.92
N PRO A 425 4.16 -17.63 -19.90
CA PRO A 425 3.61 -17.23 -18.61
C PRO A 425 2.80 -15.95 -18.70
N ALA A 426 1.78 -15.85 -17.87
CA ALA A 426 0.93 -14.67 -17.79
C ALA A 426 1.66 -13.49 -17.13
N ILE A 427 1.23 -12.26 -17.40
CA ILE A 427 1.90 -11.05 -16.86
C ILE A 427 1.81 -10.94 -15.34
N PHE A 428 0.87 -11.62 -14.68
CA PHE A 428 0.80 -11.66 -13.22
C PHE A 428 1.65 -12.78 -12.60
N GLN A 429 2.24 -13.68 -13.39
CA GLN A 429 3.09 -14.77 -12.91
C GLN A 429 4.55 -14.31 -12.80
N VAL A 430 5.01 -14.07 -11.57
CA VAL A 430 6.30 -13.41 -11.31
C VAL A 430 7.51 -14.37 -11.24
N GLY A 431 7.26 -15.68 -11.29
CA GLY A 431 8.33 -16.68 -11.25
C GLY A 431 7.88 -18.07 -10.82
N THR A 432 8.84 -18.88 -10.39
CA THR A 432 8.64 -20.27 -9.94
C THR A 432 9.23 -20.49 -8.55
N LEU A 433 8.41 -20.98 -7.61
CA LEU A 433 8.86 -21.37 -6.27
C LEU A 433 9.19 -22.86 -6.22
N PHE A 434 10.41 -23.20 -5.78
CA PHE A 434 10.82 -24.56 -5.48
C PHE A 434 10.79 -24.79 -3.97
N LEU A 435 9.93 -25.71 -3.53
CA LEU A 435 9.76 -26.01 -2.11
C LEU A 435 9.23 -27.44 -1.93
N ASP A 436 9.84 -28.19 -1.00
CA ASP A 436 9.42 -29.56 -0.64
C ASP A 436 9.29 -30.53 -1.84
N GLY A 437 10.28 -30.54 -2.73
CA GLY A 437 10.27 -31.41 -3.91
C GLY A 437 9.19 -31.03 -4.93
N ARG A 438 8.75 -29.77 -4.94
CA ARG A 438 7.75 -29.26 -5.88
C ARG A 438 8.21 -27.97 -6.54
N SER A 439 7.71 -27.73 -7.75
CA SER A 439 7.79 -26.42 -8.40
C SER A 439 6.38 -25.83 -8.53
N CYS A 440 6.19 -24.59 -8.10
CA CYS A 440 4.93 -23.86 -8.20
C CYS A 440 5.07 -22.71 -9.19
N ASP A 441 4.35 -22.78 -10.31
CA ASP A 441 4.41 -21.81 -11.40
C ASP A 441 3.39 -20.67 -11.22
N LEU A 442 2.38 -20.85 -10.35
CA LEU A 442 1.43 -19.80 -9.99
C LEU A 442 1.95 -19.05 -8.76
N CYS A 443 2.87 -18.12 -9.00
CA CYS A 443 3.37 -17.17 -8.02
C CYS A 443 2.99 -15.75 -8.44
N VAL A 444 2.37 -14.99 -7.54
CA VAL A 444 2.04 -13.57 -7.74
C VAL A 444 2.80 -12.74 -6.72
N ARG A 445 3.25 -11.54 -7.11
CA ARG A 445 3.83 -10.58 -6.17
C ARG A 445 2.73 -10.01 -5.28
N VAL A 446 3.02 -9.77 -4.02
CA VAL A 446 2.07 -9.27 -3.03
C VAL A 446 2.74 -8.17 -2.21
N GLU A 447 2.07 -7.03 -2.04
CA GLU A 447 2.57 -5.94 -1.18
C GLU A 447 2.27 -6.20 0.30
N ASP A 448 1.04 -6.63 0.60
CA ASP A 448 0.59 -6.94 1.97
C ASP A 448 0.00 -8.37 2.03
N ALA A 449 0.78 -9.32 2.55
CA ALA A 449 0.35 -10.71 2.72
C ALA A 449 -0.84 -10.88 3.67
N GLY A 450 -1.00 -9.98 4.64
CA GLY A 450 -2.11 -9.98 5.59
C GLY A 450 -3.44 -9.68 4.90
N ARG A 451 -3.48 -8.53 4.22
CA ARG A 451 -4.63 -8.01 3.48
C ARG A 451 -4.97 -8.89 2.29
N HIS A 452 -3.95 -9.35 1.56
CA HIS A 452 -4.13 -10.24 0.42
C HIS A 452 -4.75 -11.59 0.83
N ALA A 453 -4.28 -12.20 1.92
CA ALA A 453 -4.80 -13.48 2.39
C ALA A 453 -6.29 -13.46 2.78
N ALA A 454 -6.82 -12.31 3.23
CA ALA A 454 -8.23 -12.18 3.60
C ALA A 454 -9.16 -12.38 2.39
N LEU A 455 -8.80 -11.81 1.23
CA LEU A 455 -9.58 -11.94 -0.01
C LEU A 455 -9.21 -13.21 -0.79
N ALA A 456 -7.90 -13.49 -0.93
CA ALA A 456 -7.42 -14.66 -1.66
C ALA A 456 -7.81 -15.99 -1.00
N GLY A 457 -8.17 -16.01 0.29
CA GLY A 457 -8.73 -17.21 0.94
C GLY A 457 -10.03 -17.73 0.29
N LEU A 458 -10.78 -16.85 -0.40
CA LEU A 458 -11.98 -17.21 -1.15
C LEU A 458 -11.67 -17.99 -2.45
N ALA A 459 -10.41 -17.99 -2.90
CA ALA A 459 -9.94 -18.70 -4.09
C ALA A 459 -9.99 -20.23 -3.98
N LYS A 460 -10.17 -20.77 -2.75
CA LYS A 460 -10.20 -22.22 -2.45
C LYS A 460 -8.94 -22.98 -2.87
N SER A 461 -7.84 -22.27 -3.05
CA SER A 461 -6.50 -22.81 -3.32
C SER A 461 -5.66 -22.79 -2.04
N TYR A 462 -4.71 -23.71 -1.92
CA TYR A 462 -3.73 -23.65 -0.83
C TYR A 462 -2.68 -22.62 -1.21
N LEU A 463 -2.48 -21.60 -0.39
CA LEU A 463 -1.56 -20.50 -0.68
C LEU A 463 -0.48 -20.45 0.39
N ALA A 464 0.78 -20.41 -0.02
CA ALA A 464 1.90 -20.08 0.86
C ALA A 464 2.43 -18.70 0.49
N TYR A 465 2.48 -17.81 1.48
CA TYR A 465 3.11 -16.52 1.36
C TYR A 465 4.57 -16.68 1.76
N CYS A 466 5.46 -16.22 0.90
CA CYS A 466 6.89 -16.31 1.11
C CYS A 466 7.51 -14.91 1.06
N ASP A 467 8.37 -14.63 2.03
CA ASP A 467 9.29 -13.51 1.93
C ASP A 467 10.53 -13.99 1.19
N CYS A 468 10.82 -13.35 0.07
CA CYS A 468 11.94 -13.64 -0.79
C CYS A 468 13.02 -12.57 -0.61
N ARG A 469 14.25 -12.98 -0.33
CA ARG A 469 15.39 -12.08 -0.13
C ARG A 469 16.51 -12.40 -1.10
N ARG A 470 17.13 -11.35 -1.64
CA ARG A 470 18.36 -11.44 -2.43
C ARG A 470 19.26 -10.24 -2.12
N GLY A 471 20.27 -10.45 -1.28
CA GLY A 471 21.11 -9.36 -0.78
C GLY A 471 20.29 -8.33 0.01
N ALA A 472 20.25 -7.08 -0.47
CA ALA A 472 19.45 -6.01 0.13
C ALA A 472 18.02 -5.92 -0.44
N GLU A 473 17.73 -6.61 -1.54
CA GLU A 473 16.41 -6.59 -2.16
C GLU A 473 15.47 -7.59 -1.46
N THR A 474 14.23 -7.17 -1.26
CA THR A 474 13.17 -8.01 -0.71
C THR A 474 11.92 -7.96 -1.59
N MET A 475 11.21 -9.07 -1.66
CA MET A 475 9.87 -9.13 -2.24
C MET A 475 9.03 -10.14 -1.47
N THR A 476 7.71 -9.96 -1.50
CA THR A 476 6.79 -10.94 -0.94
C THR A 476 5.96 -11.51 -2.09
N ILE A 477 5.79 -12.84 -2.09
CA ILE A 477 5.02 -13.56 -3.10
C ILE A 477 3.94 -14.41 -2.44
N ALA A 478 2.85 -14.66 -3.16
CA ALA A 478 1.90 -15.72 -2.85
C ALA A 478 2.03 -16.83 -3.90
N ALA A 479 2.41 -18.03 -3.46
CA ALA A 479 2.52 -19.21 -4.29
C ALA A 479 1.32 -20.13 -4.06
N ALA A 480 0.65 -20.55 -5.14
CA ALA A 480 -0.46 -21.49 -5.08
C ALA A 480 0.02 -22.94 -5.23
N PHE A 481 -0.28 -23.75 -4.22
CA PHE A 481 -0.04 -25.20 -4.23
C PHE A 481 -1.31 -25.90 -4.70
N THR A 482 -1.23 -26.46 -5.90
CA THR A 482 -2.39 -27.05 -6.58
C THR A 482 -2.29 -28.56 -6.77
N ASP A 483 -1.13 -29.16 -6.47
CA ASP A 483 -0.88 -30.60 -6.43
C ASP A 483 0.10 -31.00 -5.30
N GLY A 484 0.09 -32.28 -4.92
CA GLY A 484 0.84 -32.84 -3.78
C GLY A 484 0.04 -32.92 -2.47
N ASP A 485 0.74 -32.83 -1.33
CA ASP A 485 0.19 -32.85 0.04
C ASP A 485 0.54 -31.58 0.85
N SER A 486 0.06 -31.43 2.09
CA SER A 486 0.31 -30.23 2.90
C SER A 486 1.28 -30.45 4.06
N ASP A 487 1.90 -31.62 4.16
CA ASP A 487 2.51 -32.09 5.42
C ASP A 487 3.72 -31.25 5.83
N ASN A 488 4.40 -30.74 4.82
CA ASN A 488 5.68 -30.06 4.94
C ASN A 488 5.59 -28.56 4.67
N LEU A 489 4.39 -28.02 4.48
CA LEU A 489 4.13 -26.62 4.17
C LEU A 489 3.81 -25.86 5.46
N MET A 490 4.86 -25.42 6.16
CA MET A 490 4.75 -24.73 7.45
C MET A 490 5.49 -23.39 7.46
N VAL A 491 5.00 -22.46 8.28
CA VAL A 491 5.66 -21.17 8.51
C VAL A 491 7.09 -21.40 9.02
N GLY A 492 8.05 -20.65 8.47
CA GLY A 492 9.48 -20.77 8.74
C GLY A 492 10.23 -21.74 7.82
N ARG A 493 9.53 -22.50 6.96
CA ARG A 493 10.21 -23.36 5.98
C ARG A 493 10.83 -22.54 4.86
N ASN A 494 12.06 -22.89 4.51
CA ASN A 494 12.79 -22.28 3.41
C ASN A 494 12.58 -23.04 2.09
N GLY A 495 12.63 -22.29 1.00
CA GLY A 495 12.66 -22.74 -0.39
C GLY A 495 13.46 -21.76 -1.23
N VAL A 496 13.50 -21.98 -2.53
CA VAL A 496 14.19 -21.11 -3.49
C VAL A 496 13.19 -20.63 -4.51
N PHE A 497 13.11 -19.31 -4.71
CA PHE A 497 12.26 -18.71 -5.71
C PHE A 497 13.10 -18.20 -6.87
N TYR A 498 12.72 -18.55 -8.10
CA TYR A 498 13.32 -18.01 -9.31
C TYR A 498 12.36 -17.01 -9.95
N ASP A 499 12.80 -15.77 -10.12
CA ASP A 499 12.03 -14.76 -10.84
C ASP A 499 12.04 -15.03 -12.36
N ARG A 500 11.30 -14.22 -13.12
CA ARG A 500 11.23 -14.32 -14.60
C ARG A 500 12.57 -14.07 -15.30
N GLN A 501 13.53 -13.47 -14.62
CA GLN A 501 14.88 -13.21 -15.14
C GLN A 501 15.85 -14.36 -14.81
N GLY A 502 15.36 -15.41 -14.12
CA GLY A 502 16.16 -16.57 -13.73
C GLY A 502 17.05 -16.31 -12.50
N ARG A 503 16.84 -15.20 -11.79
CA ARG A 503 17.61 -14.89 -10.57
C ARG A 503 16.99 -15.62 -9.39
N ASP A 504 17.83 -16.21 -8.56
CA ASP A 504 17.44 -16.93 -7.36
C ASP A 504 17.23 -16.00 -6.16
N TRP A 505 16.25 -16.35 -5.33
CA TRP A 505 15.87 -15.66 -4.12
C TRP A 505 15.66 -16.69 -3.02
N ASP A 506 16.19 -16.39 -1.83
CA ASP A 506 15.92 -17.18 -0.64
C ASP A 506 14.47 -16.92 -0.20
N ALA A 507 13.62 -17.94 -0.27
CA ALA A 507 12.21 -17.81 0.05
C ALA A 507 11.90 -18.47 1.40
N THR A 508 11.27 -17.76 2.32
CA THR A 508 10.81 -18.33 3.61
C THR A 508 9.31 -18.17 3.74
N ILE A 509 8.59 -19.25 4.04
CA ILE A 509 7.14 -19.21 4.26
C ILE A 509 6.86 -18.38 5.51
N THR A 510 6.08 -17.31 5.38
CA THR A 510 5.65 -16.45 6.49
C THR A 510 4.21 -16.70 6.90
N LYS A 511 3.36 -17.10 5.96
CA LYS A 511 1.94 -17.37 6.19
C LYS A 511 1.41 -18.42 5.24
N VAL A 512 0.42 -19.18 5.71
CA VAL A 512 -0.25 -20.20 4.91
C VAL A 512 -1.77 -20.01 5.00
N VAL A 513 -2.44 -20.18 3.86
CA VAL A 513 -3.90 -20.29 3.79
C VAL A 513 -4.23 -21.73 3.41
N GLU A 514 -4.77 -22.48 4.38
CA GLU A 514 -5.03 -23.90 4.23
C GLU A 514 -6.32 -24.17 3.45
N ASN A 515 -6.20 -24.86 2.31
CA ASN A 515 -7.31 -25.46 1.57
C ASN A 515 -6.90 -26.84 1.02
N PRO A 516 -7.82 -27.75 0.70
CA PRO A 516 -7.45 -29.05 0.16
C PRO A 516 -6.60 -28.95 -1.10
N ILE A 517 -5.46 -29.67 -1.13
CA ILE A 517 -4.54 -29.70 -2.29
C ILE A 517 -4.97 -30.80 -3.26
N SER A 518 -5.27 -31.99 -2.75
CA SER A 518 -5.71 -33.15 -3.53
C SER A 518 -6.72 -34.01 -2.78
N ILE A 519 -7.52 -34.81 -3.51
CA ILE A 519 -8.49 -35.74 -2.91
C ILE A 519 -7.78 -36.82 -2.09
N ARG A 520 -6.59 -37.26 -2.53
CA ARG A 520 -5.77 -38.26 -1.83
C ARG A 520 -5.31 -37.74 -0.47
N GLN A 521 -4.89 -36.48 -0.39
CA GLN A 521 -4.54 -35.84 0.87
C GLN A 521 -5.77 -35.70 1.79
N ALA A 522 -6.95 -35.41 1.23
CA ALA A 522 -8.18 -35.27 2.00
C ALA A 522 -8.67 -36.59 2.65
N PHE A 523 -8.37 -37.74 2.06
CA PHE A 523 -8.67 -39.05 2.65
C PHE A 523 -7.98 -39.22 4.02
N TRP A 524 -6.71 -38.82 4.12
CA TRP A 524 -5.93 -38.99 5.35
C TRP A 524 -6.09 -37.84 6.36
N ALA A 525 -6.71 -36.73 5.96
CA ALA A 525 -6.81 -35.52 6.77
C ALA A 525 -7.49 -35.71 8.15
N PRO A 526 -8.60 -36.48 8.29
CA PRO A 526 -9.23 -36.72 9.59
C PRO A 526 -8.30 -37.44 10.58
N TYR A 527 -7.55 -38.43 10.09
CA TYR A 527 -6.63 -39.21 10.93
C TYR A 527 -5.44 -38.38 11.36
N LYS A 528 -4.87 -37.57 10.46
CA LYS A 528 -3.77 -36.65 10.81
C LYS A 528 -4.20 -35.63 11.87
N LYS A 529 -5.41 -35.09 11.77
CA LYS A 529 -5.97 -34.19 12.79
C LYS A 529 -6.14 -34.89 14.14
N LEU A 530 -6.59 -36.14 14.15
CA LEU A 530 -6.71 -36.93 15.37
C LEU A 530 -5.35 -37.19 16.02
N VAL A 531 -4.35 -37.59 15.23
CA VAL A 531 -2.96 -37.81 15.72
C VAL A 531 -2.42 -36.51 16.32
N ARG A 532 -2.52 -35.39 15.61
CA ARG A 532 -2.08 -34.09 16.11
C ARG A 532 -2.80 -33.68 17.40
N MET A 533 -4.11 -33.94 17.50
CA MET A 533 -4.86 -33.67 18.73
C MET A 533 -4.36 -34.54 19.90
N ILE A 534 -4.04 -35.81 19.65
CA ILE A 534 -3.46 -36.71 20.66
C ILE A 534 -2.07 -36.20 21.07
N GLU A 535 -1.21 -35.85 20.11
CA GLU A 535 0.11 -35.27 20.38
C GLU A 535 0.01 -33.99 21.19
N GLU A 536 -0.88 -33.06 20.84
CA GLU A 536 -1.13 -31.83 21.59
C GLU A 536 -1.64 -32.11 23.02
N GLN A 537 -2.50 -33.11 23.20
CA GLN A 537 -2.97 -33.52 24.53
C GLN A 537 -1.87 -34.19 25.36
N VAL A 538 -1.01 -35.00 24.75
CA VAL A 538 0.15 -35.62 25.39
C VAL A 538 1.17 -34.54 25.77
N ALA A 539 1.46 -33.60 24.88
CA ALA A 539 2.36 -32.47 25.14
C ALA A 539 1.81 -31.57 26.27
N LYS A 540 0.52 -31.25 26.27
CA LYS A 540 -0.12 -30.50 27.37
C LYS A 540 -0.05 -31.27 28.70
N ARG A 541 -0.21 -32.60 28.68
CA ARG A 541 -0.04 -33.43 29.87
C ARG A 541 1.41 -33.52 30.34
N ALA A 542 2.37 -33.62 29.42
CA ALA A 542 3.79 -33.61 29.74
C ALA A 542 4.18 -32.29 30.38
N ALA A 543 3.79 -31.15 29.80
CA ALA A 543 4.02 -29.82 30.37
C ALA A 543 3.33 -29.61 31.73
N ALA A 544 2.10 -30.11 31.90
CA ALA A 544 1.42 -30.07 33.20
C ALA A 544 2.07 -31.01 34.24
N GLY A 545 2.61 -32.15 33.81
CA GLY A 545 3.36 -33.08 34.64
C GLY A 545 4.73 -32.54 35.05
N GLU A 546 5.41 -31.82 34.15
CA GLU A 546 6.67 -31.12 34.38
C GLU A 546 6.45 -29.95 35.35
N ALA A 547 5.41 -29.13 35.13
CA ALA A 547 5.02 -28.08 36.09
C ALA A 547 4.65 -28.64 37.49
N ALA A 548 4.04 -29.83 37.56
CA ALA A 548 3.74 -30.50 38.82
C ALA A 548 4.98 -31.17 39.46
N ALA A 549 5.96 -31.57 38.66
CA ALA A 549 7.25 -32.09 39.12
C ALA A 549 8.14 -30.95 39.62
N ASP A 550 8.19 -29.80 38.92
CA ASP A 550 8.85 -28.58 39.35
C ASP A 550 8.24 -28.04 40.65
N ALA A 551 6.91 -28.04 40.78
CA ALA A 551 6.25 -27.67 42.04
C ALA A 551 6.59 -28.63 43.21
N LYS A 552 6.85 -29.92 42.92
CA LYS A 552 7.34 -30.87 43.94
C LYS A 552 8.82 -30.68 44.24
N LEU A 553 9.64 -30.32 43.25
CA LEU A 553 11.06 -30.01 43.43
C LEU A 553 11.23 -28.70 44.23
N ASP A 554 10.41 -27.68 43.97
CA ASP A 554 10.34 -26.45 44.76
C ASP A 554 9.88 -26.72 46.20
N ALA A 555 8.90 -27.60 46.40
CA ALA A 555 8.48 -28.04 47.73
C ALA A 555 9.54 -28.88 48.47
N THR A 556 10.42 -29.55 47.73
CA THR A 556 11.54 -30.34 48.30
C THR A 556 12.77 -29.45 48.56
N ALA A 557 12.99 -28.41 47.76
CA ALA A 557 14.03 -27.40 47.96
C ALA A 557 13.71 -26.45 49.13
N ALA A 558 12.41 -26.20 49.41
CA ALA A 558 11.95 -25.49 50.61
C ALA A 558 12.10 -26.30 51.91
N GLY A 559 12.46 -27.60 51.83
CA GLY A 559 12.71 -28.47 52.99
C GLY A 559 14.11 -28.34 53.61
N THR A 560 15.04 -27.58 52.99
CA THR A 560 16.44 -27.48 53.47
C THR A 560 17.00 -26.06 53.61
N ALA A 561 16.19 -25.00 53.51
CA ALA A 561 16.65 -23.66 53.89
C ALA A 561 15.51 -22.75 54.38
N ASN A 562 15.72 -22.20 55.58
CA ASN A 562 14.99 -21.12 56.26
C ASN A 562 13.75 -21.47 57.10
N VAL A 563 14.07 -21.75 58.37
CA VAL A 563 13.31 -21.29 59.54
C VAL A 563 13.21 -19.75 59.51
N ASP A 564 12.01 -19.22 59.82
CA ASP A 564 11.63 -17.81 60.03
C ASP A 564 11.51 -16.85 58.82
N LYS A 565 10.30 -16.74 58.24
CA LYS A 565 9.44 -15.52 58.29
C LYS A 565 8.12 -15.63 57.49
N LYS A 566 7.15 -14.94 58.07
CA LYS A 566 5.72 -14.68 57.79
C LYS A 566 5.25 -14.44 56.33
N ALA A 567 4.19 -15.18 55.97
CA ALA A 567 3.07 -14.99 55.04
C ALA A 567 3.05 -13.87 53.96
N ALA A 568 2.82 -14.30 52.71
CA ALA A 568 1.99 -13.61 51.70
C ALA A 568 1.33 -14.66 50.76
N GLU A 569 0.19 -14.29 50.18
CA GLU A 569 -0.96 -15.12 49.79
C GLU A 569 -0.75 -16.19 48.71
N THR A 570 -1.31 -17.38 48.98
CA THR A 570 -1.58 -18.43 48.00
C THR A 570 -2.82 -18.04 47.18
N LYS A 571 -2.67 -17.79 45.88
CA LYS A 571 -3.80 -17.80 44.95
C LYS A 571 -4.44 -19.19 44.98
N LYS A 572 -5.63 -19.28 45.56
CA LYS A 572 -6.48 -20.46 45.48
C LYS A 572 -6.72 -20.78 44.00
N ILE A 573 -6.34 -21.98 43.60
CA ILE A 573 -6.79 -22.58 42.34
C ILE A 573 -8.32 -22.57 42.39
N ASP A 574 -8.92 -21.88 41.43
CA ASP A 574 -10.36 -21.73 41.36
C ASP A 574 -10.99 -23.10 41.07
N VAL A 575 -11.76 -23.62 42.03
CA VAL A 575 -12.43 -24.93 41.97
C VAL A 575 -13.35 -25.01 40.74
N GLY A 576 -13.84 -23.87 40.24
CA GLY A 576 -14.60 -23.78 39.00
C GLY A 576 -13.79 -24.12 37.73
N THR A 577 -12.49 -23.80 37.69
CA THR A 577 -11.61 -24.14 36.56
C THR A 577 -11.24 -25.63 36.55
N VAL A 578 -11.03 -26.21 37.74
CA VAL A 578 -10.76 -27.65 37.90
C VAL A 578 -12.01 -28.49 37.62
N ALA A 579 -13.19 -28.01 38.00
CA ALA A 579 -14.47 -28.67 37.69
C ALA A 579 -14.82 -28.56 36.19
N ALA A 580 -14.63 -27.41 35.54
CA ALA A 580 -14.86 -27.25 34.11
C ALA A 580 -13.90 -28.10 33.25
N LEU A 581 -12.62 -28.21 33.65
CA LEU A 581 -11.68 -29.14 33.03
C LEU A 581 -12.10 -30.60 33.30
N GLY A 582 -12.48 -30.94 34.53
CA GLY A 582 -12.92 -32.29 34.91
C GLY A 582 -14.15 -32.79 34.13
N VAL A 583 -15.13 -31.92 33.86
CA VAL A 583 -16.33 -32.25 33.07
C VAL A 583 -16.01 -32.37 31.58
N ALA A 584 -15.15 -31.51 31.03
CA ALA A 584 -14.68 -31.61 29.64
C ALA A 584 -13.86 -32.89 29.39
N PHE A 585 -13.01 -33.29 30.34
CA PHE A 585 -12.27 -34.56 30.27
C PHE A 585 -13.16 -35.78 30.53
N GLY A 586 -14.17 -35.67 31.39
CA GLY A 586 -15.15 -36.73 31.65
C GLY A 586 -15.99 -37.08 30.41
N ALA A 587 -16.37 -36.08 29.63
CA ALA A 587 -17.08 -36.24 28.36
C ALA A 587 -16.24 -36.94 27.28
N ILE A 588 -14.93 -36.64 27.21
CA ILE A 588 -13.99 -37.33 26.30
C ILE A 588 -13.73 -38.75 26.78
N GLY A 589 -13.64 -38.97 28.10
CA GLY A 589 -13.51 -40.31 28.70
C GLY A 589 -14.71 -41.20 28.41
N THR A 590 -15.94 -40.65 28.46
CA THR A 590 -17.16 -41.38 28.08
C THR A 590 -17.25 -41.61 26.57
N LEU A 591 -16.83 -40.65 25.73
CA LEU A 591 -16.73 -40.85 24.27
C LEU A 591 -15.72 -41.97 23.93
N LEU A 592 -14.55 -41.98 24.58
CA LEU A 592 -13.55 -43.04 24.38
C LEU A 592 -14.05 -44.38 24.92
N ALA A 593 -14.69 -44.42 26.09
CA ALA A 593 -15.25 -45.66 26.65
C ALA A 593 -16.40 -46.23 25.79
N THR A 594 -17.24 -45.37 25.20
CA THR A 594 -18.29 -45.79 24.27
C THR A 594 -17.71 -46.28 22.93
N ILE A 595 -16.70 -45.60 22.37
CA ILE A 595 -15.96 -46.06 21.18
C ILE A 595 -15.31 -47.43 21.46
N VAL A 596 -14.64 -47.59 22.60
CA VAL A 596 -14.05 -48.87 23.04
C VAL A 596 -15.12 -49.94 23.23
N GLY A 597 -16.27 -49.60 23.82
CA GLY A 597 -17.42 -50.51 23.96
C GLY A 597 -17.97 -50.99 22.62
N TYR A 598 -18.11 -50.11 21.62
CA TYR A 598 -18.48 -50.48 20.25
C TYR A 598 -17.40 -51.32 19.56
N LEU A 599 -16.12 -51.03 19.78
CA LEU A 599 -14.99 -51.81 19.26
C LEU A 599 -14.91 -53.22 19.86
N VAL A 600 -15.25 -53.39 21.15
CA VAL A 600 -15.33 -54.71 21.78
C VAL A 600 -16.46 -55.56 21.18
N GLY A 601 -17.59 -54.95 20.84
CA GLY A 601 -18.68 -55.63 20.13
C GLY A 601 -18.29 -56.13 18.73
N LEU A 602 -17.40 -55.40 18.03
CA LEU A 602 -16.87 -55.78 16.72
C LEU A 602 -16.01 -57.05 16.74
N PHE A 603 -15.30 -57.33 17.84
CA PHE A 603 -14.48 -58.55 17.98
C PHE A 603 -15.30 -59.84 18.16
N THR A 604 -16.63 -59.76 18.22
CA THR A 604 -17.52 -60.93 18.23
C THR A 604 -17.90 -61.41 16.82
N LEU A 605 -17.57 -60.64 15.77
CA LEU A 605 -17.88 -60.97 14.38
C LEU A 605 -16.83 -61.91 13.75
N PRO A 606 -17.20 -62.73 12.74
CA PRO A 606 -16.23 -63.42 11.90
C PRO A 606 -15.20 -62.43 11.32
N PHE A 607 -13.93 -62.84 11.26
CA PHE A 607 -12.82 -61.97 10.88
C PHE A 607 -13.04 -61.24 9.53
N TRP A 608 -13.71 -61.85 8.55
CA TRP A 608 -14.05 -61.16 7.30
C TRP A 608 -15.03 -59.99 7.49
N GLN A 609 -16.04 -60.12 8.37
CA GLN A 609 -16.97 -59.04 8.70
C GLN A 609 -16.28 -57.95 9.52
N LEU A 610 -15.37 -58.33 10.42
CA LEU A 610 -14.52 -57.38 11.16
C LEU A 610 -13.69 -56.51 10.19
N VAL A 611 -13.03 -57.12 9.21
CA VAL A 611 -12.25 -56.38 8.19
C VAL A 611 -13.14 -55.45 7.37
N LEU A 612 -14.32 -55.90 6.92
CA LEU A 612 -15.26 -55.04 6.20
C LEU A 612 -15.80 -53.90 7.06
N ALA A 613 -16.07 -54.15 8.33
CA ALA A 613 -16.55 -53.12 9.25
C ALA A 613 -15.46 -52.05 9.51
N VAL A 614 -14.20 -52.46 9.68
CA VAL A 614 -13.06 -51.53 9.81
C VAL A 614 -12.89 -50.71 8.53
N VAL A 615 -12.90 -51.34 7.36
CA VAL A 615 -12.84 -50.62 6.07
C VAL A 615 -14.02 -49.67 5.91
N GLY A 616 -15.23 -50.11 6.27
CA GLY A 616 -16.45 -49.30 6.24
C GLY A 616 -16.36 -48.07 7.13
N ILE A 617 -15.85 -48.19 8.35
CA ILE A 617 -15.59 -47.06 9.26
C ILE A 617 -14.55 -46.11 8.66
N VAL A 618 -13.47 -46.65 8.08
CA VAL A 618 -12.42 -45.82 7.46
C VAL A 618 -12.98 -45.00 6.30
N VAL A 619 -13.77 -45.62 5.44
CA VAL A 619 -14.46 -44.94 4.34
C VAL A 619 -15.47 -43.94 4.89
N LEU A 620 -16.27 -44.30 5.90
CA LEU A 620 -17.29 -43.39 6.48
C LEU A 620 -16.67 -42.11 7.06
N ILE A 621 -15.53 -42.21 7.74
CA ILE A 621 -14.79 -41.06 8.29
C ILE A 621 -14.16 -40.22 7.17
N SER A 622 -13.60 -40.88 6.15
CA SER A 622 -12.85 -40.21 5.07
C SER A 622 -13.76 -39.56 4.01
N THR A 623 -14.92 -40.17 3.72
CA THR A 623 -15.82 -39.77 2.63
C THR A 623 -16.24 -38.30 2.70
N PRO A 624 -16.72 -37.76 3.85
CA PRO A 624 -17.08 -36.34 3.95
C PRO A 624 -15.92 -35.40 3.56
N SER A 625 -14.70 -35.70 4.01
CA SER A 625 -13.51 -34.90 3.70
C SER A 625 -13.15 -34.94 2.22
N MET A 626 -13.24 -36.12 1.59
CA MET A 626 -13.03 -36.28 0.15
C MET A 626 -14.07 -35.53 -0.69
N VAL A 627 -15.36 -35.56 -0.29
CA VAL A 627 -16.43 -34.84 -0.98
C VAL A 627 -16.23 -33.32 -0.87
N ILE A 628 -15.90 -32.81 0.32
CA ILE A 628 -15.58 -31.38 0.52
C ILE A 628 -14.36 -30.98 -0.32
N ALA A 629 -13.31 -31.79 -0.33
CA ALA A 629 -12.14 -31.55 -1.16
C ALA A 629 -12.52 -31.52 -2.65
N TRP A 630 -13.25 -32.53 -3.14
CA TRP A 630 -13.71 -32.58 -4.52
C TRP A 630 -14.55 -31.34 -4.93
N LEU A 631 -15.45 -30.88 -4.05
CA LEU A 631 -16.22 -29.65 -4.26
C LEU A 631 -15.31 -28.41 -4.31
N LYS A 632 -14.41 -28.25 -3.33
CA LYS A 632 -13.49 -27.10 -3.26
C LYS A 632 -12.54 -27.06 -4.46
N LEU A 633 -11.97 -28.20 -4.86
CA LEU A 633 -11.04 -28.34 -5.98
C LEU A 633 -11.67 -27.91 -7.31
N ARG A 634 -12.95 -28.22 -7.54
CA ARG A 634 -13.70 -27.80 -8.74
C ARG A 634 -14.11 -26.33 -8.73
N GLN A 635 -14.07 -25.70 -7.56
CA GLN A 635 -14.45 -24.31 -7.35
C GLN A 635 -13.22 -23.40 -7.15
N ARG A 636 -12.00 -23.92 -7.33
CA ARG A 636 -10.79 -23.09 -7.31
C ARG A 636 -10.89 -22.00 -8.37
N ASN A 637 -10.64 -20.77 -7.96
CA ASN A 637 -10.77 -19.60 -8.83
C ASN A 637 -9.58 -18.67 -8.63
N LEU A 638 -8.97 -18.21 -9.72
CA LEU A 638 -7.88 -17.25 -9.70
C LEU A 638 -8.36 -15.83 -9.35
N GLY A 639 -9.63 -15.49 -9.63
CA GLY A 639 -10.18 -14.15 -9.41
C GLY A 639 -9.82 -13.53 -8.06
N PRO A 640 -10.17 -14.16 -6.92
CA PRO A 640 -9.86 -13.60 -5.59
C PRO A 640 -8.37 -13.45 -5.29
N ILE A 641 -7.48 -14.17 -5.98
CA ILE A 641 -6.03 -14.02 -5.85
C ILE A 641 -5.60 -12.73 -6.56
N LEU A 642 -6.12 -12.45 -7.75
CA LEU A 642 -5.76 -11.24 -8.50
C LEU A 642 -6.48 -9.99 -7.98
N ASP A 643 -7.74 -10.11 -7.58
CA ASP A 643 -8.51 -9.00 -6.99
C ASP A 643 -7.81 -8.45 -5.74
N ALA A 644 -7.13 -9.33 -5.00
CA ALA A 644 -6.33 -8.96 -3.84
C ALA A 644 -5.05 -8.17 -4.18
N ASN A 645 -4.64 -8.19 -5.46
CA ASN A 645 -3.53 -7.45 -6.05
C ASN A 645 -4.01 -6.31 -6.96
N GLY A 646 -5.20 -5.75 -6.71
CA GLY A 646 -5.69 -4.55 -7.41
C GLY A 646 -6.32 -4.80 -8.79
N TRP A 647 -6.46 -6.06 -9.21
CA TRP A 647 -7.24 -6.41 -10.40
C TRP A 647 -8.74 -6.26 -10.14
N ALA A 648 -9.52 -6.14 -11.21
CA ALA A 648 -10.96 -6.29 -11.18
C ALA A 648 -11.34 -7.44 -12.12
N VAL A 649 -11.27 -8.67 -11.63
CA VAL A 649 -11.58 -9.86 -12.42
C VAL A 649 -13.10 -10.02 -12.53
N ASN A 650 -13.60 -10.11 -13.76
CA ASN A 650 -15.02 -10.09 -14.10
C ASN A 650 -15.55 -11.46 -14.57
N GLY A 651 -14.67 -12.48 -14.67
CA GLY A 651 -15.02 -13.83 -15.10
C GLY A 651 -14.84 -14.92 -14.03
N GLN A 652 -15.41 -16.10 -14.29
CA GLN A 652 -15.01 -17.31 -13.58
C GLN A 652 -13.65 -17.75 -14.14
N VAL A 653 -12.58 -17.55 -13.38
CA VAL A 653 -11.21 -17.91 -13.79
C VAL A 653 -10.82 -19.21 -13.07
N LYS A 654 -11.54 -20.30 -13.38
CA LYS A 654 -11.39 -21.56 -12.65
C LYS A 654 -10.06 -22.22 -12.91
N LEU A 655 -9.52 -22.84 -11.86
CA LEU A 655 -8.37 -23.73 -11.91
C LEU A 655 -8.88 -25.16 -11.77
N ASN A 656 -9.24 -25.80 -12.88
CA ASN A 656 -9.67 -27.20 -12.85
C ASN A 656 -8.51 -28.11 -12.42
N VAL A 657 -8.81 -29.35 -12.01
CA VAL A 657 -7.81 -30.29 -11.49
C VAL A 657 -6.64 -30.56 -12.45
N PRO A 658 -6.85 -30.90 -13.74
CA PRO A 658 -5.73 -31.17 -14.65
C PRO A 658 -4.88 -29.93 -14.92
N PHE A 659 -5.50 -28.75 -15.03
CA PHE A 659 -4.77 -27.49 -15.16
C PHE A 659 -4.00 -27.15 -13.88
N GLY A 660 -4.59 -27.34 -12.70
CA GLY A 660 -3.90 -27.21 -11.42
C GLY A 660 -2.67 -28.11 -11.33
N ALA A 661 -2.77 -29.39 -11.69
CA ALA A 661 -1.62 -30.30 -11.72
C ALA A 661 -0.49 -29.83 -12.67
N SER A 662 -0.81 -29.00 -13.68
CA SER A 662 0.22 -28.37 -14.51
C SER A 662 0.93 -27.19 -13.83
N LEU A 663 0.28 -26.51 -12.88
CA LEU A 663 0.79 -25.32 -12.16
C LEU A 663 1.65 -25.70 -10.94
N THR A 664 1.50 -26.91 -10.41
CA THR A 664 2.36 -27.45 -9.35
C THR A 664 2.88 -28.82 -9.78
N LYS A 665 4.19 -28.93 -10.05
CA LYS A 665 4.82 -30.21 -10.42
C LYS A 665 5.46 -30.85 -9.19
N VAL A 666 5.19 -32.13 -8.96
CA VAL A 666 5.79 -32.92 -7.89
C VAL A 666 6.99 -33.70 -8.42
N ALA A 667 8.06 -33.79 -7.64
CA ALA A 667 9.26 -34.55 -7.99
C ALA A 667 8.91 -36.02 -8.29
N ALA A 668 9.37 -36.50 -9.44
CA ALA A 668 9.27 -37.89 -9.85
C ALA A 668 10.64 -38.35 -10.36
N LEU A 669 10.99 -39.60 -10.06
CA LEU A 669 12.19 -40.20 -10.63
C LEU A 669 11.98 -40.43 -12.15
N PRO A 670 12.99 -40.18 -12.99
CA PRO A 670 12.93 -40.53 -14.40
C PRO A 670 12.64 -42.03 -14.58
N ALA A 671 11.85 -42.40 -15.59
CA ALA A 671 11.45 -43.79 -15.84
C ALA A 671 12.62 -44.77 -16.04
N ASN A 672 13.77 -44.25 -16.50
CA ASN A 672 15.00 -45.03 -16.74
C ASN A 672 16.05 -44.86 -15.62
N ALA A 673 15.67 -44.33 -14.46
CA ALA A 673 16.60 -44.14 -13.36
C ALA A 673 17.00 -45.49 -12.75
N GLY A 674 18.28 -45.87 -12.91
CA GLY A 674 18.87 -46.98 -12.17
C GLY A 674 19.24 -46.57 -10.75
N THR A 675 19.04 -47.46 -9.78
CA THR A 675 19.54 -47.24 -8.41
C THR A 675 21.04 -47.49 -8.36
N SER A 676 21.81 -46.47 -7.95
CA SER A 676 23.27 -46.56 -7.77
C SER A 676 23.62 -46.63 -6.28
N LEU A 677 24.63 -47.46 -5.96
CA LEU A 677 25.32 -47.65 -4.68
C LEU A 677 24.51 -48.18 -3.48
N ALA A 678 25.11 -49.15 -2.79
CA ALA A 678 24.66 -49.66 -1.51
C ALA A 678 24.76 -48.55 -0.45
N VAL A 679 23.60 -48.06 0.00
CA VAL A 679 23.49 -47.08 1.08
C VAL A 679 24.08 -47.69 2.36
N LYS A 680 24.97 -46.97 3.06
CA LYS A 680 25.64 -47.42 4.31
C LYS A 680 24.66 -47.56 5.49
N TYR A 681 23.54 -46.85 5.43
CA TYR A 681 22.42 -46.91 6.36
C TYR A 681 21.11 -47.04 5.56
N PRO A 682 20.86 -48.20 4.92
CA PRO A 682 19.60 -48.40 4.25
C PRO A 682 18.51 -48.48 5.32
N GLU A 683 17.43 -47.71 5.17
CA GLU A 683 16.21 -48.03 5.91
C GLU A 683 15.83 -49.47 5.55
N PRO A 684 15.69 -50.38 6.54
CA PRO A 684 15.34 -51.75 6.23
C PRO A 684 14.02 -51.72 5.47
N PRO A 685 13.90 -52.40 4.31
CA PRO A 685 12.64 -52.46 3.61
C PRO A 685 11.61 -53.00 4.60
N THR A 686 10.66 -52.16 5.00
CA THR A 686 9.59 -52.55 5.89
C THR A 686 8.64 -53.42 5.07
N ALA A 687 9.04 -54.68 4.89
CA ALA A 687 8.18 -55.72 4.36
C ALA A 687 7.01 -55.96 5.34
N LEU A 688 7.15 -55.57 6.61
CA LEU A 688 6.15 -55.76 7.66
C LEU A 688 4.74 -55.24 7.30
N PRO A 689 4.50 -53.97 6.88
CA PRO A 689 3.17 -53.53 6.46
C PRO A 689 2.63 -54.30 5.24
N LYS A 690 3.48 -54.64 4.27
CA LYS A 690 3.08 -55.45 3.10
C LYS A 690 2.74 -56.89 3.51
N LEU A 691 3.55 -57.49 4.38
CA LEU A 691 3.37 -58.83 4.94
C LEU A 691 2.11 -58.89 5.79
N VAL A 692 1.89 -57.93 6.68
CA VAL A 692 0.68 -57.80 7.51
C VAL A 692 -0.54 -57.65 6.62
N MET A 693 -0.50 -56.81 5.59
CA MET A 693 -1.60 -56.66 4.64
C MET A 693 -1.88 -57.97 3.89
N THR A 694 -0.84 -58.68 3.45
CA THR A 694 -0.98 -60.00 2.81
C THR A 694 -1.57 -61.04 3.78
N LEU A 695 -1.09 -61.10 5.03
CA LEU A 695 -1.60 -62.01 6.05
C LEU A 695 -3.06 -61.70 6.41
N VAL A 696 -3.43 -60.42 6.53
CA VAL A 696 -4.82 -59.98 6.74
C VAL A 696 -5.68 -60.35 5.54
N GLY A 697 -5.18 -60.19 4.31
CA GLY A 697 -5.87 -60.62 3.09
C GLY A 697 -6.10 -62.14 3.03
N ILE A 698 -5.08 -62.94 3.38
CA ILE A 698 -5.19 -64.39 3.48
C ILE A 698 -6.21 -64.78 4.56
N ALA A 699 -6.11 -64.19 5.75
CA ALA A 699 -7.03 -64.44 6.86
C ALA A 699 -8.48 -64.02 6.51
N PHE A 700 -8.66 -62.94 5.75
CA PHE A 700 -9.96 -62.50 5.23
C PHE A 700 -10.57 -63.57 4.32
N VAL A 701 -9.81 -64.06 3.33
CA VAL A 701 -10.28 -65.10 2.40
C VAL A 701 -10.57 -66.40 3.14
N LEU A 702 -9.69 -66.85 4.02
CA LEU A 702 -9.90 -68.06 4.82
C LEU A 702 -11.14 -67.93 5.73
N SER A 703 -11.34 -66.80 6.38
CA SER A 703 -12.52 -66.55 7.21
C SER A 703 -13.82 -66.52 6.39
N LEU A 704 -13.80 -65.92 5.20
CA LEU A 704 -14.93 -65.85 4.28
C LEU A 704 -15.31 -67.26 3.77
N LEU A 705 -14.32 -68.03 3.30
CA LEU A 705 -14.53 -69.40 2.83
C LEU A 705 -14.98 -70.34 3.96
N ASN A 706 -14.53 -70.12 5.20
CA ASN A 706 -14.98 -70.87 6.36
C ASN A 706 -16.46 -70.58 6.68
N HIS A 707 -16.87 -69.32 6.59
CA HIS A 707 -18.24 -68.90 6.90
C HIS A 707 -19.29 -69.49 5.94
N PHE A 708 -18.93 -69.64 4.65
CA PHE A 708 -19.79 -70.27 3.65
C PHE A 708 -19.63 -71.81 3.57
N GLY A 709 -18.93 -72.44 4.51
CA GLY A 709 -18.74 -73.89 4.58
C GLY A 709 -17.84 -74.48 3.48
N VAL A 710 -17.23 -73.65 2.64
CA VAL A 710 -16.38 -74.11 1.52
C VAL A 710 -15.14 -74.85 2.04
N ILE A 711 -14.57 -74.40 3.15
CA ILE A 711 -13.42 -75.09 3.78
C ILE A 711 -13.81 -76.48 4.32
N SER A 712 -15.01 -76.64 4.88
CA SER A 712 -15.47 -77.95 5.36
C SER A 712 -15.73 -78.90 4.19
N THR A 713 -16.29 -78.41 3.08
CA THR A 713 -16.50 -79.20 1.86
C THR A 713 -15.19 -79.64 1.19
N LEU A 714 -14.19 -78.76 1.14
CA LEU A 714 -12.88 -79.05 0.54
C LEU A 714 -12.02 -79.99 1.39
N THR A 715 -12.19 -79.98 2.71
CA THR A 715 -11.42 -80.83 3.63
C THR A 715 -12.15 -82.11 4.07
N GLY A 716 -13.34 -82.38 3.53
CA GLY A 716 -14.15 -83.54 3.88
C GLY A 716 -14.59 -83.53 5.35
N GLY A 717 -14.91 -82.37 5.89
CA GLY A 717 -15.37 -82.18 7.28
C GLY A 717 -14.25 -82.17 8.34
N ARG A 718 -12.97 -82.24 7.93
CA ARG A 718 -11.82 -82.25 8.87
C ARG A 718 -11.50 -80.88 9.46
N PHE A 719 -11.74 -79.80 8.71
CA PHE A 719 -11.49 -78.44 9.15
C PHE A 719 -12.61 -77.50 8.67
N GLY A 720 -12.95 -76.51 9.50
CA GLY A 720 -13.91 -75.46 9.16
C GLY A 720 -15.33 -75.72 9.67
N ALA A 721 -16.16 -74.67 9.66
CA ALA A 721 -17.54 -74.73 10.13
C ALA A 721 -18.42 -75.51 9.13
N GLU A 722 -19.29 -76.40 9.63
CA GLU A 722 -20.27 -77.06 8.77
C GLU A 722 -21.24 -76.03 8.17
N PRO A 723 -21.62 -76.17 6.88
CA PRO A 723 -22.57 -75.27 6.26
C PRO A 723 -23.87 -75.31 7.07
N ALA A 724 -24.37 -74.13 7.46
CA ALA A 724 -25.66 -74.03 8.15
C ALA A 724 -26.73 -74.74 7.33
N THR A 725 -27.17 -75.89 7.81
CA THR A 725 -28.14 -76.76 7.15
C THR A 725 -29.41 -75.96 6.93
N ALA A 726 -29.78 -75.75 5.66
CA ALA A 726 -31.11 -75.28 5.32
C ALA A 726 -32.12 -76.17 6.04
N ALA A 727 -33.01 -75.55 6.81
CA ALA A 727 -34.10 -76.21 7.50
C ALA A 727 -34.76 -77.23 6.56
N ARG A 728 -34.71 -78.51 6.93
CA ARG A 728 -35.52 -79.55 6.30
C ARG A 728 -36.98 -79.11 6.41
N VAL A 729 -37.57 -78.74 5.28
CA VAL A 729 -39.02 -78.69 5.11
C VAL A 729 -39.50 -80.12 5.29
N GLU A 730 -40.21 -80.41 6.38
CA GLU A 730 -41.02 -81.62 6.50
C GLU A 730 -42.13 -81.55 5.44
N SER A 731 -42.01 -82.33 4.38
CA SER A 731 -43.10 -82.65 3.46
C SER A 731 -43.98 -83.77 4.04
N PRO A 732 -45.32 -83.69 3.94
CA PRO A 732 -46.22 -84.67 4.54
C PRO A 732 -46.16 -86.02 3.79
N THR A 733 -46.27 -87.08 4.57
CA THR A 733 -46.22 -88.50 4.17
C THR A 733 -47.31 -88.84 3.14
N PRO A 734 -47.00 -89.53 2.02
CA PRO A 734 -47.99 -90.20 1.19
C PRO A 734 -48.31 -91.57 1.81
N GLY A 735 -49.60 -91.85 2.00
CA GLY A 735 -50.09 -93.13 2.51
C GLY A 735 -49.89 -94.29 1.54
N VAL A 736 -49.95 -95.51 2.09
CA VAL A 736 -50.10 -96.79 1.37
C VAL A 736 -50.71 -97.81 2.35
N PRO A 737 -51.48 -98.80 1.89
CA PRO A 737 -52.72 -98.76 1.13
C PRO A 737 -53.96 -99.15 1.97
#